data_AF-A0A6S7HV25-F1
#
_entry.id   AF-A0A6S7HV25-F1
#
_cell.length_a   1.000
_cell.length_b   1.000
_cell.length_c   1.000
_cell.angle_alpha   90.00
_cell.angle_beta   90.00
_cell.angle_gamma   90.00
#
_symmetry.space_group_name_H-M   'P 1'
#
loop_
_entity.id
_entity.type
_entity.pdbx_description
1 polymer ?
#
loop_
_entity_poly.entity_id
_entity_poly.type
_entity_poly.pdbx_seq_one_letter_code
_entity_poly.pdbx_strand_id
1 'polypeptide(L)'
;LEEERRREEARLKEEKEYRRAYSIALQEGKAKNNRIPIMLVGQDRGGKTSLMRRLLGLPFNKDQPSTTGIDVNVIELSEQNAEDPWKKREVKKFMTSESEAKKVLYKETAKNLNRAKSLGILENFDNIDSGVRGNIEGDAPEPVKPAKRQKLFSEEIPEIKSQANILTTKHDQKEVFRLFVTDFAGQSIYYDTHGCFVKPHCPYVLVYDLSLEFDKPAVPRFKASDEEEEIEMNNPHLSTNLDNFTSWLKFLQGLGECQDQQFPDKSGHYTTAKGEKFKLPPVLIALTHNDKVKGNDSKIDSVRNRIKKVLSGGKYQNVMPEFFLIDNTLEGDDGDDVRKLRGKLFDLSNAVLNQEILMPVKWLDFEVALSQKLSTDCKYIPVDEAKQEAEACDVGEFGHAIKFLHRQGVVVHHSGSSKVVLDPQWLMNRFTKVISMPVKLDALSRHALDVFKQKGILFREYLETLEDAELLEELMQKFNLICSCQHDGKAAFYVPSVAPTMIPGKELEASNVPSLFVTFPRKLVPMGLFTKLQVRLISEWEKRFPSQQATPSFYCNYSLLPLIIDGDVYDVCLIDLHEVIKVAVFPTKPDGNHFKFASHLLATLKKCLDDLKSPDQLLFSMTSYDLEVKCTCCFGKEERKCSRRHEIQCHSDRCGHRHFWKLSVLQRLYNDKSPAVCRSDKRPSKVFDIQSVNIWLNTAMVEGSLKFGSPNETSSEASSSGNDRIAPPPELKFTLPTASDFDSEPYDCSSNEIQSQLPTDILLITANDHEFNACYSYMKHVQRSYFTKLGMVYFGRFGEQNNSNVRVALMKSWPGPTEAVTAVTNAAEILHPKVVLFVGICASMERAKAKLGDVVISAKLATYDDKKFKADGAVVFHGTKANVSRNMARLILNAAHGWRPPLKDPKSLDVEVHHDAVMLSGSDLVNNREKRQELLNSFPDALGLEMEGAGLYAAVYDLGIEWAVIKAVSDFADGSKEKTKLWQPFASAMAASVVYNIFQYPVVLKDWRHYNAEVADEKPRTSVQEARSQSASMSRPQTRGRSYERESSVSGGSGFSGQPSGFERRYRGGGRGGYGGM
;
A
#
# COMPACT_ATOMS: atom_id res chain seq x y z
N LEU A 1 3.59 11.90 23.90
CA LEU A 1 3.20 13.28 24.31
C LEU A 1 4.39 14.20 24.52
N GLU A 2 5.23 13.99 25.55
CA GLU A 2 6.37 14.88 25.81
C GLU A 2 7.39 14.91 24.66
N GLU A 3 7.65 13.76 24.01
CA GLU A 3 8.51 13.74 22.82
C GLU A 3 7.86 14.43 21.60
N GLU A 4 6.54 14.27 21.40
CA GLU A 4 5.79 14.98 20.35
C GLU A 4 5.83 16.50 20.57
N ARG A 5 5.72 16.94 21.84
CA ARG A 5 5.91 18.34 22.24
C ARG A 5 7.32 18.83 21.91
N ARG A 6 8.36 18.07 22.26
CA ARG A 6 9.77 18.42 21.94
C ARG A 6 10.05 18.48 20.45
N ARG A 7 9.47 17.58 19.64
CA ARG A 7 9.58 17.60 18.18
C ARG A 7 8.91 18.85 17.59
N GLU A 8 7.74 19.23 18.08
CA GLU A 8 7.06 20.46 17.64
C GLU A 8 7.78 21.73 18.13
N GLU A 9 8.28 21.75 19.37
CA GLU A 9 9.12 22.83 19.90
C GLU A 9 10.42 22.99 19.10
N ALA A 10 11.05 21.89 18.67
CA ALA A 10 12.21 21.91 17.78
C ALA A 10 11.86 22.44 16.38
N ARG A 11 10.73 22.00 15.79
CA ARG A 11 10.23 22.51 14.50
C ARG A 11 9.95 24.01 14.53
N LEU A 12 9.27 24.48 15.59
CA LEU A 12 8.99 25.89 15.83
C LEU A 12 10.25 26.71 16.17
N LYS A 13 11.32 26.07 16.66
CA LYS A 13 12.62 26.71 16.86
C LYS A 13 13.34 26.89 15.52
N GLU A 14 13.48 25.82 14.74
CA GLU A 14 14.09 25.84 13.40
C GLU A 14 13.41 26.87 12.49
N GLU A 15 12.07 26.97 12.55
CA GLU A 15 11.30 27.96 11.80
C GLU A 15 11.61 29.40 12.23
N LYS A 16 11.74 29.67 13.53
CA LYS A 16 12.13 30.99 14.05
C LYS A 16 13.56 31.35 13.66
N GLU A 17 14.45 30.37 13.63
CA GLU A 17 15.85 30.52 13.20
C GLU A 17 15.91 30.83 11.69
N TYR A 18 15.18 30.09 10.84
CA TYR A 18 15.04 30.41 9.41
C TYR A 18 14.48 31.83 9.20
N ARG A 19 13.36 32.18 9.86
CA ARG A 19 12.75 33.51 9.69
C ARG A 19 13.72 34.62 10.10
N ARG A 20 14.44 34.45 11.22
CA ARG A 20 15.45 35.41 11.69
C ARG A 20 16.60 35.55 10.70
N ALA A 21 17.14 34.45 10.17
CA ALA A 21 18.21 34.46 9.17
C ALA A 21 17.77 35.15 7.87
N TYR A 22 16.55 34.86 7.39
CA TYR A 22 15.95 35.48 6.22
C TYR A 22 15.73 37.00 6.43
N SER A 23 15.17 37.42 7.57
CA SER A 23 14.99 38.83 7.90
C SER A 23 16.32 39.60 8.01
N ILE A 24 17.37 39.00 8.57
CA ILE A 24 18.72 39.60 8.60
C ILE A 24 19.25 39.75 7.17
N ALA A 25 19.20 38.71 6.35
CA ALA A 25 19.69 38.77 4.97
C ALA A 25 18.93 39.80 4.11
N LEU A 26 17.63 40.05 4.39
CA LEU A 26 16.86 41.12 3.76
C LEU A 26 17.26 42.54 4.22
N GLN A 27 17.75 42.71 5.45
CA GLN A 27 18.26 44.00 5.95
C GLN A 27 19.59 44.40 5.29
N GLU A 28 20.39 43.42 4.86
CA GLU A 28 21.64 43.63 4.12
C GLU A 28 21.40 44.02 2.65
N GLY A 29 20.30 43.55 2.07
CA GLY A 29 19.81 43.99 0.75
C GLY A 29 18.67 43.12 0.23
N LYS A 30 17.69 43.73 -0.44
CA LYS A 30 16.51 43.04 -0.99
C LYS A 30 16.30 43.33 -2.48
N ALA A 31 15.87 42.32 -3.23
CA ALA A 31 15.47 42.39 -4.63
C ALA A 31 14.09 41.77 -4.85
N LYS A 32 13.34 42.21 -5.88
CA LYS A 32 12.07 41.60 -6.28
C LYS A 32 12.33 40.24 -6.96
N ASN A 33 11.63 39.19 -6.53
CA ASN A 33 11.68 37.88 -7.16
C ASN A 33 10.75 37.83 -8.37
N ASN A 34 11.28 37.98 -9.59
CA ASN A 34 10.47 37.96 -10.83
C ASN A 34 10.23 36.54 -11.38
N ARG A 35 10.49 35.48 -10.60
CA ARG A 35 10.33 34.07 -10.99
C ARG A 35 8.94 33.56 -10.58
N ILE A 36 8.18 33.05 -11.54
CA ILE A 36 6.81 32.55 -11.37
C ILE A 36 6.77 31.09 -11.80
N PRO A 37 6.48 30.12 -10.92
CA PRO A 37 6.07 28.79 -11.35
C PRO A 37 4.67 28.86 -11.97
N ILE A 38 4.38 28.06 -12.99
CA ILE A 38 3.00 27.79 -13.46
C ILE A 38 2.90 26.29 -13.74
N MET A 39 1.87 25.63 -13.22
CA MET A 39 1.79 24.17 -13.24
C MET A 39 0.63 23.66 -14.10
N LEU A 40 0.92 22.92 -15.16
CA LEU A 40 -0.08 22.23 -15.98
C LEU A 40 -0.29 20.82 -15.43
N VAL A 41 -1.51 20.50 -15.00
CA VAL A 41 -1.84 19.26 -14.28
C VAL A 41 -3.17 18.66 -14.74
N GLY A 42 -3.42 17.40 -14.39
CA GLY A 42 -4.60 16.64 -14.81
C GLY A 42 -4.24 15.26 -15.38
N GLN A 43 -5.25 14.53 -15.83
CA GLN A 43 -5.15 13.16 -16.34
C GLN A 43 -4.14 13.00 -17.49
N ASP A 44 -3.66 11.77 -17.68
CA ASP A 44 -2.89 11.37 -18.86
C ASP A 44 -3.72 11.56 -20.13
N ARG A 45 -3.04 11.81 -21.26
CA ARG A 45 -3.62 12.21 -22.56
C ARG A 45 -4.61 13.40 -22.55
N GLY A 46 -4.84 14.08 -21.43
CA GLY A 46 -5.72 15.26 -21.32
C GLY A 46 -5.34 16.49 -22.15
N GLY A 47 -4.28 16.42 -22.97
CA GLY A 47 -3.87 17.49 -23.88
C GLY A 47 -3.00 18.58 -23.24
N LYS A 48 -2.34 18.30 -22.12
CA LYS A 48 -1.50 19.25 -21.37
C LYS A 48 -0.29 19.74 -22.17
N THR A 49 0.48 18.83 -22.75
CA THR A 49 1.60 19.11 -23.66
C THR A 49 1.14 19.90 -24.89
N SER A 50 -0.03 19.55 -25.44
CA SER A 50 -0.62 20.23 -26.59
C SER A 50 -1.08 21.65 -26.25
N LEU A 51 -1.64 21.85 -25.06
CA LEU A 51 -1.95 23.18 -24.50
C LEU A 51 -0.65 23.99 -24.29
N MET A 52 0.42 23.38 -23.80
CA MET A 52 1.72 24.08 -23.66
C MET A 52 2.26 24.55 -25.02
N ARG A 53 2.20 23.68 -26.06
CA ARG A 53 2.53 24.06 -27.44
C ARG A 53 1.65 25.21 -27.94
N ARG A 54 0.35 25.18 -27.65
CA ARG A 54 -0.60 26.24 -28.02
C ARG A 54 -0.32 27.55 -27.29
N LEU A 55 0.01 27.52 -26.00
CA LEU A 55 0.44 28.71 -25.26
C LEU A 55 1.71 29.34 -25.87
N LEU A 56 2.63 28.52 -26.41
CA LEU A 56 3.81 28.94 -27.17
C LEU A 56 3.55 29.37 -28.63
N GLY A 57 2.32 29.25 -29.14
CA GLY A 57 2.01 29.47 -30.56
C GLY A 57 2.67 28.46 -31.52
N LEU A 58 3.08 27.29 -31.02
CA LEU A 58 3.63 26.21 -31.84
C LEU A 58 2.50 25.41 -32.51
N PRO A 59 2.71 24.89 -33.73
CA PRO A 59 1.69 24.11 -34.44
C PRO A 59 1.30 22.85 -33.67
N PHE A 60 0.07 22.38 -33.92
CA PHE A 60 -0.41 21.12 -33.35
C PHE A 60 0.47 19.95 -33.78
N ASN A 61 0.64 18.98 -32.89
CA ASN A 61 1.28 17.72 -33.21
C ASN A 61 0.33 16.58 -32.85
N LYS A 62 -0.25 15.92 -33.87
CA LYS A 62 -1.16 14.77 -33.69
C LYS A 62 -0.44 13.56 -33.08
N ASP A 63 0.86 13.43 -33.35
CA ASP A 63 1.73 12.33 -32.94
C ASP A 63 2.54 12.72 -31.68
N GLN A 64 2.07 13.71 -30.92
CA GLN A 64 2.71 14.18 -29.69
C GLN A 64 2.75 13.05 -28.65
N PRO A 65 3.94 12.59 -28.21
CA PRO A 65 4.02 11.60 -27.14
C PRO A 65 3.51 12.20 -25.83
N SER A 66 2.88 11.33 -25.02
CA SER A 66 2.49 11.58 -23.64
C SER A 66 3.70 12.04 -22.80
N THR A 67 3.54 13.09 -21.99
CA THR A 67 4.64 13.65 -21.18
C THR A 67 5.21 12.59 -20.23
N THR A 68 6.53 12.53 -20.16
CA THR A 68 7.31 11.50 -19.45
C THR A 68 8.05 12.17 -18.30
N GLY A 69 7.63 11.90 -17.06
CA GLY A 69 8.09 12.65 -15.88
C GLY A 69 7.54 14.07 -15.85
N ILE A 70 8.40 15.07 -16.11
CA ILE A 70 8.10 16.51 -16.04
C ILE A 70 8.91 17.25 -17.12
N ASP A 71 8.33 18.25 -17.80
CA ASP A 71 9.05 19.21 -18.68
C ASP A 71 8.88 20.66 -18.20
N VAL A 72 9.99 21.37 -17.97
CA VAL A 72 10.02 22.77 -17.51
C VAL A 72 10.38 23.73 -18.64
N ASN A 73 9.49 24.68 -18.91
CA ASN A 73 9.60 25.66 -19.98
C ASN A 73 9.80 27.06 -19.39
N VAL A 74 10.95 27.69 -19.68
CA VAL A 74 11.22 29.08 -19.26
C VAL A 74 10.71 30.06 -20.32
N ILE A 75 9.80 30.94 -19.91
CA ILE A 75 9.15 31.98 -20.73
C ILE A 75 9.50 33.36 -20.19
N GLU A 76 9.68 34.32 -21.11
CA GLU A 76 9.88 35.74 -20.81
C GLU A 76 8.63 36.53 -21.22
N LEU A 77 7.98 37.21 -20.26
CA LEU A 77 6.80 38.04 -20.48
C LEU A 77 6.96 39.45 -19.91
N SER A 78 6.18 40.38 -20.45
CA SER A 78 5.86 41.68 -19.88
C SER A 78 4.36 41.93 -20.01
N GLU A 79 3.83 42.93 -19.32
CA GLU A 79 2.40 43.30 -19.40
C GLU A 79 1.93 43.57 -20.84
N GLN A 80 2.81 44.10 -21.69
CA GLN A 80 2.51 44.45 -23.08
C GLN A 80 2.41 43.25 -24.04
N ASN A 81 2.88 42.07 -23.63
CA ASN A 81 2.84 40.85 -24.45
C ASN A 81 2.31 39.64 -23.65
N ALA A 82 1.54 39.89 -22.59
CA ALA A 82 0.99 38.87 -21.70
C ALA A 82 0.03 37.91 -22.42
N GLU A 83 -0.70 38.41 -23.43
CA GLU A 83 -1.68 37.66 -24.24
C GLU A 83 -1.11 37.08 -25.55
N ASP A 84 0.08 37.52 -25.97
CA ASP A 84 0.78 37.07 -27.19
C ASP A 84 1.26 35.60 -27.09
N PRO A 85 1.55 34.93 -28.22
CA PRO A 85 2.31 33.68 -28.25
C PRO A 85 3.60 33.73 -27.41
N TRP A 86 3.66 32.84 -26.41
CA TRP A 86 4.76 32.78 -25.45
C TRP A 86 6.07 32.32 -26.10
N LYS A 87 7.20 32.93 -25.72
CA LYS A 87 8.51 32.65 -26.32
C LYS A 87 9.42 31.91 -25.34
N LYS A 88 9.74 30.65 -25.65
CA LYS A 88 10.66 29.82 -24.86
C LYS A 88 12.09 30.38 -24.95
N ARG A 89 12.82 30.36 -23.82
CA ARG A 89 14.23 30.78 -23.72
C ARG A 89 15.13 29.62 -23.28
N GLU A 90 16.42 29.73 -23.58
CA GLU A 90 17.45 28.86 -23.00
C GLU A 90 17.76 29.29 -21.56
N VAL A 91 17.76 28.35 -20.62
CA VAL A 91 17.95 28.63 -19.19
C VAL A 91 19.31 29.30 -18.91
N LYS A 92 20.41 28.73 -19.41
CA LYS A 92 21.78 29.13 -19.06
C LYS A 92 22.13 30.58 -19.41
N LYS A 93 21.87 31.00 -20.66
CA LYS A 93 22.18 32.37 -21.13
C LYS A 93 21.37 33.46 -20.41
N PHE A 94 20.33 33.07 -19.68
CA PHE A 94 19.33 33.96 -19.10
C PHE A 94 19.44 34.08 -17.56
N MET A 95 20.09 33.14 -16.87
CA MET A 95 20.31 33.27 -15.42
C MET A 95 21.49 34.20 -15.07
N THR A 96 22.54 34.24 -15.89
CA THR A 96 23.71 35.11 -15.68
C THR A 96 23.42 36.58 -16.02
N SER A 97 23.05 36.85 -17.28
CA SER A 97 23.00 38.19 -17.89
C SER A 97 22.15 39.22 -17.14
N GLU A 98 20.89 38.91 -16.80
CA GLU A 98 20.02 39.85 -16.07
C GLU A 98 20.43 39.99 -14.59
N SER A 99 21.00 38.93 -14.00
CA SER A 99 21.39 38.97 -12.60
C SER A 99 22.69 39.74 -12.38
N GLU A 100 23.60 39.76 -13.36
CA GLU A 100 24.76 40.65 -13.38
C GLU A 100 24.34 42.12 -13.42
N ALA A 101 23.35 42.47 -14.25
CA ALA A 101 22.77 43.82 -14.26
C ALA A 101 22.13 44.21 -12.91
N LYS A 102 21.34 43.30 -12.30
CA LYS A 102 20.72 43.52 -11.00
C LYS A 102 21.75 43.60 -9.85
N LYS A 103 22.83 42.80 -9.89
CA LYS A 103 23.92 42.84 -8.90
C LYS A 103 24.55 44.24 -8.79
N VAL A 104 24.73 44.96 -9.91
CA VAL A 104 25.26 46.34 -9.91
C VAL A 104 24.29 47.28 -9.18
N LEU A 105 23.04 47.35 -9.65
CA LEU A 105 22.02 48.28 -9.15
C LEU A 105 21.77 48.13 -7.63
N TYR A 106 21.67 46.90 -7.13
CA TYR A 106 21.42 46.65 -5.71
C TYR A 106 22.67 46.89 -4.83
N LYS A 107 23.89 46.63 -5.30
CA LYS A 107 25.11 46.91 -4.54
C LYS A 107 25.38 48.41 -4.42
N GLU A 108 25.02 49.19 -5.43
CA GLU A 108 25.07 50.66 -5.40
C GLU A 108 24.00 51.23 -4.45
N THR A 109 22.77 50.72 -4.52
CA THR A 109 21.67 51.10 -3.61
C THR A 109 21.98 50.76 -2.15
N ALA A 110 22.51 49.57 -1.86
CA ALA A 110 22.87 49.16 -0.50
C ALA A 110 24.04 49.96 0.10
N LYS A 111 25.06 50.30 -0.72
CA LYS A 111 26.13 51.23 -0.31
C LYS A 111 25.56 52.60 0.09
N ASN A 112 24.64 53.14 -0.71
CA ASN A 112 24.02 54.44 -0.44
C ASN A 112 23.13 54.41 0.81
N LEU A 113 22.38 53.32 1.04
CA LEU A 113 21.58 53.14 2.25
C LEU A 113 22.45 53.01 3.52
N ASN A 114 23.53 52.24 3.46
CA ASN A 114 24.45 52.08 4.60
C ASN A 114 25.26 53.35 4.88
N ARG A 115 25.60 54.15 3.85
CA ARG A 115 26.14 55.52 4.00
C ARG A 115 25.11 56.44 4.66
N ALA A 116 23.83 56.35 4.32
CA ALA A 116 22.79 57.16 4.97
C ALA A 116 22.56 56.77 6.45
N LYS A 117 22.67 55.47 6.78
CA LYS A 117 22.62 54.98 8.17
C LYS A 117 23.84 55.45 8.99
N SER A 118 25.06 55.26 8.49
CA SER A 118 26.28 55.66 9.23
C SER A 118 26.48 57.17 9.37
N LEU A 119 25.76 57.97 8.57
CA LEU A 119 25.69 59.43 8.70
C LEU A 119 24.53 59.92 9.60
N GLY A 120 23.76 59.03 10.23
CA GLY A 120 22.69 59.41 11.18
C GLY A 120 21.49 60.11 10.52
N ILE A 121 21.18 59.76 9.26
CA ILE A 121 20.09 60.37 8.49
C ILE A 121 18.75 59.64 8.71
N LEU A 122 18.78 58.36 9.12
CA LEU A 122 17.62 57.46 9.20
C LEU A 122 17.37 56.96 10.63
N GLU A 123 16.96 57.85 11.53
CA GLU A 123 16.70 57.54 12.96
C GLU A 123 15.23 57.16 13.29
N ASN A 124 14.34 57.03 12.30
CA ASN A 124 12.88 56.93 12.54
C ASN A 124 12.08 56.00 11.60
N PHE A 125 12.65 54.87 11.15
CA PHE A 125 11.92 53.89 10.33
C PHE A 125 11.50 52.60 11.06
N ASP A 126 12.04 52.30 12.25
CA ASP A 126 11.78 51.05 12.97
C ASP A 126 10.49 51.06 13.83
N ASN A 127 9.56 51.99 13.56
CA ASN A 127 8.31 52.20 14.32
C ASN A 127 7.05 51.72 13.57
N ILE A 128 7.18 50.68 12.73
CA ILE A 128 6.05 49.92 12.19
C ILE A 128 6.27 48.43 12.47
N ASP A 129 5.27 47.82 13.12
CA ASP A 129 5.18 46.42 13.57
C ASP A 129 6.22 45.92 14.60
N SER A 130 5.98 46.21 15.88
CA SER A 130 5.76 45.11 16.84
C SER A 130 5.20 45.60 18.19
N GLY A 131 4.03 45.07 18.57
CA GLY A 131 3.40 45.32 19.87
C GLY A 131 4.00 44.47 21.01
N VAL A 132 5.31 44.47 21.21
CA VAL A 132 5.98 43.71 22.28
C VAL A 132 7.07 44.56 22.96
N ARG A 133 6.73 45.22 24.07
CA ARG A 133 7.73 45.84 24.96
C ARG A 133 8.24 44.83 25.98
N GLY A 134 9.52 44.45 25.86
CA GLY A 134 10.33 43.91 26.95
C GLY A 134 11.50 44.86 27.19
N ASN A 135 11.74 45.25 28.44
CA ASN A 135 12.78 46.23 28.77
C ASN A 135 14.18 45.62 28.62
N ILE A 136 15.07 46.33 27.92
CA ILE A 136 16.52 46.19 28.06
C ILE A 136 17.09 47.61 28.10
N GLU A 137 17.81 47.93 29.17
CA GLU A 137 18.55 49.19 29.32
C GLU A 137 19.97 49.01 28.76
N GLY A 138 20.51 50.05 28.13
CA GLY A 138 21.86 50.07 27.55
C GLY A 138 22.21 51.44 26.99
N ASP A 139 23.46 51.86 27.14
CA ASP A 139 23.88 53.25 26.98
C ASP A 139 23.83 53.80 25.53
N ALA A 140 23.56 55.10 25.41
CA ALA A 140 23.44 55.81 24.14
C ALA A 140 24.78 56.45 23.69
N PRO A 141 25.14 56.40 22.39
CA PRO A 141 26.32 57.10 21.86
C PRO A 141 26.20 58.65 21.87
N GLU A 142 27.34 59.35 21.87
CA GLU A 142 27.37 60.82 21.86
C GLU A 142 26.84 61.48 20.56
N PRO A 143 26.16 62.64 20.65
CA PRO A 143 25.58 63.33 19.49
C PRO A 143 26.60 64.13 18.65
N VAL A 144 26.50 64.00 17.33
CA VAL A 144 27.35 64.71 16.35
C VAL A 144 27.01 66.21 16.26
N LYS A 145 28.04 67.07 16.18
CA LYS A 145 27.90 68.54 16.26
C LYS A 145 27.01 69.15 15.13
N PRO A 146 26.15 70.14 15.43
CA PRO A 146 25.09 70.63 14.51
C PRO A 146 25.55 71.09 13.13
N ALA A 147 26.71 71.75 13.03
CA ALA A 147 27.20 72.34 11.79
C ALA A 147 27.47 71.31 10.66
N LYS A 148 27.79 70.05 11.00
CA LYS A 148 27.86 68.96 10.01
C LYS A 148 26.47 68.58 9.51
N ARG A 149 25.49 68.45 10.42
CA ARG A 149 24.11 68.05 10.10
C ARG A 149 23.49 68.99 9.08
N GLN A 150 23.68 70.30 9.24
CA GLN A 150 23.07 71.30 8.35
C GLN A 150 23.59 71.21 6.90
N LYS A 151 24.89 70.96 6.70
CA LYS A 151 25.50 70.83 5.36
C LYS A 151 25.12 69.52 4.65
N LEU A 152 25.02 68.41 5.39
CA LEU A 152 24.50 67.14 4.86
C LEU A 152 23.09 67.29 4.27
N PHE A 153 22.21 68.01 4.99
CA PHE A 153 20.81 68.17 4.60
C PHE A 153 20.59 69.12 3.41
N SER A 154 21.49 70.08 3.17
CA SER A 154 21.37 71.03 2.06
C SER A 154 22.04 70.60 0.75
N GLU A 155 23.14 69.84 0.81
CA GLU A 155 23.96 69.50 -0.36
C GLU A 155 23.92 68.00 -0.69
N GLU A 156 24.31 67.12 0.24
CA GLU A 156 24.43 65.67 -0.06
C GLU A 156 23.07 64.95 -0.16
N ILE A 157 22.08 65.25 0.69
CA ILE A 157 20.79 64.55 0.65
C ILE A 157 20.01 64.78 -0.68
N PRO A 158 19.94 66.01 -1.24
CA PRO A 158 19.36 66.23 -2.56
C PRO A 158 20.09 65.48 -3.68
N GLU A 159 21.42 65.37 -3.60
CA GLU A 159 22.23 64.66 -4.61
C GLU A 159 22.12 63.13 -4.49
N ILE A 160 22.05 62.58 -3.27
CA ILE A 160 21.74 61.16 -3.05
C ILE A 160 20.31 60.85 -3.54
N LYS A 161 19.35 61.75 -3.31
CA LYS A 161 17.99 61.62 -3.86
C LYS A 161 17.95 61.74 -5.38
N SER A 162 18.75 62.61 -5.99
CA SER A 162 18.79 62.74 -7.45
C SER A 162 19.48 61.52 -8.09
N GLN A 163 20.57 61.00 -7.51
CA GLN A 163 21.23 59.79 -7.98
C GLN A 163 20.34 58.54 -7.81
N ALA A 164 19.67 58.39 -6.67
CA ALA A 164 18.67 57.35 -6.47
C ALA A 164 17.51 57.48 -7.47
N ASN A 165 16.97 58.68 -7.67
CA ASN A 165 15.94 58.93 -8.67
C ASN A 165 16.44 58.60 -10.09
N ILE A 166 17.67 58.97 -10.46
CA ILE A 166 18.27 58.68 -11.79
C ILE A 166 18.46 57.16 -12.00
N LEU A 167 18.80 56.41 -10.94
CA LEU A 167 18.85 54.95 -11.00
C LEU A 167 17.45 54.33 -11.16
N THR A 168 16.40 54.93 -10.57
CA THR A 168 15.01 54.47 -10.79
C THR A 168 14.40 54.95 -12.12
N THR A 169 14.69 56.15 -12.61
CA THR A 169 14.12 56.69 -13.87
C THR A 169 14.84 56.18 -15.11
N LYS A 170 16.05 55.63 -14.99
CA LYS A 170 16.63 54.76 -16.03
C LYS A 170 15.89 53.42 -16.18
N HIS A 171 14.93 53.12 -15.30
CA HIS A 171 14.17 51.86 -15.31
C HIS A 171 12.83 51.92 -16.05
N ASP A 172 12.71 52.77 -17.07
CA ASP A 172 11.72 52.62 -18.16
C ASP A 172 11.92 51.32 -18.99
N GLN A 173 12.91 50.49 -18.62
CA GLN A 173 12.92 49.08 -18.97
C GLN A 173 11.72 48.37 -18.33
N LYS A 174 10.70 48.11 -19.17
CA LYS A 174 9.47 47.35 -18.91
C LYS A 174 9.73 46.19 -17.94
N GLU A 175 8.89 46.04 -16.91
CA GLU A 175 9.08 44.96 -15.93
C GLU A 175 8.91 43.58 -16.60
N VAL A 176 10.00 42.83 -16.66
CA VAL A 176 10.05 41.48 -17.24
C VAL A 176 9.82 40.43 -16.15
N PHE A 177 8.88 39.53 -16.45
CA PHE A 177 8.46 38.40 -15.64
C PHE A 177 8.99 37.10 -16.25
N ARG A 178 9.45 36.19 -15.40
CA ARG A 178 10.08 34.92 -15.79
C ARG A 178 9.17 33.77 -15.39
N LEU A 179 8.41 33.22 -16.34
CA LEU A 179 7.55 32.05 -16.07
C LEU A 179 8.36 30.76 -16.20
N PHE A 180 8.21 29.87 -15.23
CA PHE A 180 8.69 28.49 -15.23
C PHE A 180 7.46 27.60 -15.35
N VAL A 181 7.06 27.34 -16.61
CA VAL A 181 5.82 26.62 -16.92
C VAL A 181 6.13 25.12 -16.98
N THR A 182 5.60 24.37 -16.04
CA THR A 182 5.88 22.95 -15.82
C THR A 182 4.73 22.10 -16.31
N ASP A 183 4.98 21.26 -17.32
CA ASP A 183 4.05 20.21 -17.75
C ASP A 183 4.34 18.93 -16.97
N PHE A 184 3.41 18.51 -16.12
CA PHE A 184 3.52 17.26 -15.37
C PHE A 184 2.97 16.09 -16.19
N ALA A 185 3.57 14.90 -16.06
CA ALA A 185 2.92 13.68 -16.51
C ALA A 185 1.55 13.49 -15.82
N GLY A 186 0.62 12.84 -16.52
CA GLY A 186 -0.68 12.45 -15.96
C GLY A 186 -0.73 11.02 -15.41
N GLN A 187 0.27 10.22 -15.74
CA GLN A 187 0.38 8.79 -15.45
C GLN A 187 0.77 8.56 -13.98
N SER A 188 0.09 7.62 -13.30
CA SER A 188 0.23 7.40 -11.85
C SER A 188 1.63 7.03 -11.38
N ILE A 189 2.36 6.26 -12.18
CA ILE A 189 3.76 5.84 -11.98
C ILE A 189 4.73 7.01 -11.70
N TYR A 190 4.40 8.23 -12.14
CA TYR A 190 5.24 9.42 -11.92
C TYR A 190 4.84 10.27 -10.71
N TYR A 191 3.70 10.01 -10.06
CA TYR A 191 3.16 10.89 -9.00
C TYR A 191 4.12 11.05 -7.80
N ASP A 192 4.89 10.01 -7.47
CA ASP A 192 5.93 10.01 -6.43
C ASP A 192 7.00 11.08 -6.68
N THR A 193 7.34 11.32 -7.95
CA THR A 193 8.32 12.34 -8.35
C THR A 193 7.73 13.75 -8.28
N HIS A 194 6.42 13.91 -8.52
CA HIS A 194 5.75 15.22 -8.49
C HIS A 194 5.93 15.91 -7.13
N GLY A 195 5.98 15.14 -6.05
CA GLY A 195 6.16 15.65 -4.68
C GLY A 195 7.47 16.41 -4.43
N CYS A 196 8.45 16.27 -5.32
CA CYS A 196 9.73 16.98 -5.27
C CYS A 196 9.73 18.32 -6.06
N PHE A 197 8.70 18.58 -6.89
CA PHE A 197 8.67 19.70 -7.85
C PHE A 197 7.40 20.57 -7.76
N VAL A 198 6.30 20.05 -7.22
CA VAL A 198 5.06 20.78 -6.91
C VAL A 198 5.33 21.99 -5.98
N LYS A 199 4.71 23.15 -6.26
CA LYS A 199 4.90 24.40 -5.52
C LYS A 199 3.56 24.97 -5.04
N PRO A 200 3.30 25.11 -3.72
CA PRO A 200 1.99 25.52 -3.20
C PRO A 200 1.59 26.98 -3.52
N HIS A 201 2.57 27.88 -3.73
CA HIS A 201 2.33 29.32 -3.94
C HIS A 201 2.48 29.72 -5.41
N CYS A 202 1.70 29.12 -6.31
CA CYS A 202 1.72 29.46 -7.74
C CYS A 202 0.39 29.15 -8.46
N PRO A 203 0.16 29.69 -9.67
CA PRO A 203 -1.00 29.34 -10.48
C PRO A 203 -0.93 27.94 -11.10
N TYR A 204 -2.08 27.27 -11.14
CA TYR A 204 -2.27 25.96 -11.76
C TYR A 204 -3.29 26.03 -12.89
N VAL A 205 -3.09 25.22 -13.92
CA VAL A 205 -4.11 24.91 -14.92
C VAL A 205 -4.46 23.44 -14.79
N LEU A 206 -5.69 23.16 -14.35
CA LEU A 206 -6.26 21.81 -14.37
C LEU A 206 -6.88 21.55 -15.74
N VAL A 207 -6.34 20.57 -16.44
CA VAL A 207 -6.68 20.25 -17.83
C VAL A 207 -7.59 19.02 -17.88
N TYR A 208 -8.68 19.08 -18.65
CA TYR A 208 -9.64 17.97 -18.82
C TYR A 208 -10.09 17.83 -20.29
N ASP A 209 -10.15 16.61 -20.80
CA ASP A 209 -10.55 16.27 -22.18
C ASP A 209 -12.08 16.21 -22.33
N LEU A 210 -12.65 17.12 -23.13
CA LEU A 210 -14.10 17.21 -23.41
C LEU A 210 -14.66 15.98 -24.14
N SER A 211 -13.82 15.19 -24.81
CA SER A 211 -14.27 13.95 -25.45
C SER A 211 -14.61 12.85 -24.44
N LEU A 212 -14.01 12.87 -23.24
CA LEU A 212 -14.29 11.90 -22.18
C LEU A 212 -15.65 12.12 -21.51
N GLU A 213 -16.30 11.02 -21.13
CA GLU A 213 -17.51 11.03 -20.30
C GLU A 213 -17.14 10.87 -18.82
N PHE A 214 -17.66 11.78 -17.99
CA PHE A 214 -17.37 11.84 -16.56
C PHE A 214 -17.71 10.56 -15.79
N ASP A 215 -18.81 9.89 -16.15
CA ASP A 215 -19.32 8.71 -15.44
C ASP A 215 -18.73 7.38 -15.96
N LYS A 216 -17.87 7.40 -16.98
CA LYS A 216 -17.14 6.20 -17.46
C LYS A 216 -15.92 5.92 -16.56
N PRO A 217 -15.47 4.66 -16.45
CA PRO A 217 -14.18 4.34 -15.85
C PRO A 217 -13.04 5.15 -16.50
N ALA A 218 -12.11 5.63 -15.68
CA ALA A 218 -10.85 6.13 -16.19
C ALA A 218 -10.00 4.97 -16.71
N VAL A 219 -9.34 5.17 -17.84
CA VAL A 219 -8.40 4.22 -18.44
C VAL A 219 -7.02 4.89 -18.46
N PRO A 220 -6.25 4.80 -17.37
CA PRO A 220 -4.91 5.37 -17.30
C PRO A 220 -3.98 4.61 -18.25
N ARG A 221 -3.17 5.33 -19.03
CA ARG A 221 -2.23 4.74 -19.99
C ARG A 221 -0.80 5.19 -19.75
N PHE A 222 0.14 4.32 -20.11
CA PHE A 222 1.58 4.54 -19.97
C PHE A 222 2.32 4.13 -21.24
N LYS A 223 3.42 4.82 -21.53
CA LYS A 223 4.35 4.48 -22.60
C LYS A 223 5.74 4.31 -22.00
N ALA A 224 6.33 3.12 -22.11
CA ALA A 224 7.74 2.92 -21.78
C ALA A 224 8.62 3.69 -22.77
N SER A 225 9.85 4.04 -22.40
CA SER A 225 10.68 4.98 -23.17
C SER A 225 11.06 4.50 -24.59
N ASP A 226 10.94 3.20 -24.86
CA ASP A 226 11.37 2.55 -26.10
C ASP A 226 10.30 1.65 -26.75
N GLU A 227 9.11 1.52 -26.16
CA GLU A 227 8.00 0.76 -26.75
C GLU A 227 7.22 1.66 -27.75
N GLU A 228 6.66 1.10 -28.82
CA GLU A 228 5.92 1.90 -29.82
C GLU A 228 4.45 2.16 -29.41
N GLU A 229 3.83 1.22 -28.71
CA GLU A 229 2.43 1.30 -28.26
C GLU A 229 2.30 1.88 -26.83
N GLU A 230 1.07 1.98 -26.33
CA GLU A 230 0.78 2.34 -24.93
C GLU A 230 0.17 1.16 -24.18
N ILE A 231 0.65 0.91 -22.98
CA ILE A 231 0.10 -0.05 -22.03
C ILE A 231 -1.07 0.61 -21.29
N GLU A 232 -2.24 -0.03 -21.28
CA GLU A 232 -3.33 0.35 -20.37
C GLU A 232 -3.02 -0.16 -18.95
N MET A 233 -3.03 0.75 -17.97
CA MET A 233 -2.77 0.42 -16.57
C MET A 233 -4.04 0.02 -15.84
N ASN A 234 -3.92 -0.84 -14.82
CA ASN A 234 -5.05 -1.24 -13.98
C ASN A 234 -5.66 -0.04 -13.23
N ASN A 235 -6.98 -0.02 -13.13
CA ASN A 235 -7.75 0.96 -12.34
C ASN A 235 -8.33 0.27 -11.08
N PRO A 236 -7.54 0.10 -9.99
CA PRO A 236 -7.91 -0.74 -8.84
C PRO A 236 -9.07 -0.20 -8.01
N HIS A 237 -9.22 1.12 -8.01
CA HIS A 237 -10.24 1.84 -7.26
C HIS A 237 -11.57 1.87 -8.01
N LEU A 238 -11.60 1.42 -9.28
CA LEU A 238 -12.71 1.57 -10.23
C LEU A 238 -13.12 3.05 -10.42
N SER A 239 -12.14 3.94 -10.35
CA SER A 239 -12.32 5.39 -10.44
C SER A 239 -12.88 5.80 -11.80
N THR A 240 -13.89 6.67 -11.80
CA THR A 240 -14.38 7.30 -13.03
C THR A 240 -13.48 8.47 -13.47
N ASN A 241 -13.67 8.97 -14.69
CA ASN A 241 -13.00 10.21 -15.12
C ASN A 241 -13.35 11.41 -14.20
N LEU A 242 -14.56 11.42 -13.62
CA LEU A 242 -14.96 12.40 -12.60
C LEU A 242 -14.21 12.23 -11.28
N ASP A 243 -13.91 10.99 -10.87
CA ASP A 243 -13.10 10.73 -9.68
C ASP A 243 -11.66 11.22 -9.89
N ASN A 244 -11.04 10.94 -11.05
CA ASN A 244 -9.70 11.44 -11.38
C ASN A 244 -9.63 12.98 -11.32
N PHE A 245 -10.56 13.66 -12.01
CA PHE A 245 -10.69 15.12 -11.99
C PHE A 245 -10.93 15.67 -10.57
N THR A 246 -11.77 15.00 -9.77
CA THR A 246 -12.05 15.41 -8.38
C THR A 246 -10.84 15.18 -7.47
N SER A 247 -10.02 14.17 -7.70
CA SER A 247 -8.78 13.93 -6.95
C SER A 247 -7.74 14.99 -7.22
N TRP A 248 -7.55 15.42 -8.48
CA TRP A 248 -6.73 16.59 -8.79
C TRP A 248 -7.26 17.86 -8.11
N LEU A 249 -8.57 18.12 -8.15
CA LEU A 249 -9.15 19.27 -7.43
C LEU A 249 -8.91 19.22 -5.92
N LYS A 250 -9.14 18.07 -5.27
CA LYS A 250 -8.86 17.87 -3.83
C LYS A 250 -7.37 18.01 -3.51
N PHE A 251 -6.48 17.56 -4.39
CA PHE A 251 -5.01 17.67 -4.24
C PHE A 251 -4.54 19.13 -4.31
N LEU A 252 -4.91 19.86 -5.37
CA LEU A 252 -4.54 21.27 -5.56
C LEU A 252 -5.10 22.16 -4.45
N GLN A 253 -6.29 21.80 -3.95
CA GLN A 253 -6.86 22.42 -2.77
C GLN A 253 -6.05 22.16 -1.50
N GLY A 254 -5.56 20.93 -1.28
CA GLY A 254 -4.73 20.60 -0.12
C GLY A 254 -3.52 21.52 -0.02
N LEU A 255 -2.84 21.78 -1.14
CA LEU A 255 -1.72 22.72 -1.26
C LEU A 255 -2.04 24.15 -0.79
N GLY A 256 -3.32 24.56 -0.81
CA GLY A 256 -3.79 25.88 -0.39
C GLY A 256 -4.25 25.99 1.07
N GLU A 257 -4.50 24.84 1.72
CA GLU A 257 -4.79 24.78 3.16
C GLU A 257 -3.52 24.59 3.99
N CYS A 258 -2.44 24.16 3.33
CA CYS A 258 -1.08 24.20 3.82
C CYS A 258 -0.64 25.63 4.17
N GLN A 259 -0.54 25.93 5.47
CA GLN A 259 0.10 27.16 5.94
C GLN A 259 1.61 27.04 5.82
N ASP A 260 2.20 27.41 4.67
CA ASP A 260 3.64 27.68 4.62
C ASP A 260 3.91 28.96 5.41
N GLN A 261 4.47 28.78 6.59
CA GLN A 261 4.72 29.83 7.55
C GLN A 261 5.87 30.79 7.14
N GLN A 262 6.40 30.64 5.91
CA GLN A 262 7.24 31.64 5.24
C GLN A 262 6.45 32.82 4.66
N PHE A 263 5.11 32.76 4.54
CA PHE A 263 4.28 33.83 3.95
C PHE A 263 3.25 34.40 4.96
N PRO A 264 3.68 35.25 5.90
CA PRO A 264 2.84 35.71 6.99
C PRO A 264 2.02 36.97 6.67
N ASP A 265 0.76 36.83 6.18
CA ASP A 265 -0.31 37.67 6.76
C ASP A 265 -1.76 37.12 6.67
N LYS A 266 -2.66 37.82 7.37
CA LYS A 266 -3.83 37.26 8.07
C LYS A 266 -5.16 37.32 7.29
N SER A 267 -5.16 37.47 5.96
CA SER A 267 -6.41 37.58 5.15
C SER A 267 -6.82 36.28 4.44
N GLY A 268 -5.85 35.43 4.10
CA GLY A 268 -6.08 34.21 3.31
C GLY A 268 -6.66 34.45 1.90
N HIS A 269 -6.60 35.68 1.37
CA HIS A 269 -7.10 36.03 0.05
C HIS A 269 -6.15 36.99 -0.69
N TYR A 270 -5.94 36.71 -1.96
CA TYR A 270 -5.09 37.44 -2.90
C TYR A 270 -5.99 38.27 -3.82
N THR A 271 -5.49 39.38 -4.35
CA THR A 271 -6.28 40.27 -5.24
C THR A 271 -5.47 40.60 -6.49
N THR A 272 -6.05 40.44 -7.68
CA THR A 272 -5.39 40.84 -8.95
C THR A 272 -5.39 42.36 -9.12
N ALA A 273 -4.56 42.88 -10.03
CA ALA A 273 -4.59 44.31 -10.40
C ALA A 273 -5.98 44.77 -10.91
N LYS A 274 -6.78 43.83 -11.43
CA LYS A 274 -8.17 44.02 -11.87
C LYS A 274 -9.21 43.90 -10.74
N GLY A 275 -8.78 43.76 -9.49
CA GLY A 275 -9.63 43.73 -8.28
C GLY A 275 -10.23 42.35 -7.94
N GLU A 276 -9.90 41.30 -8.69
CA GLU A 276 -10.47 39.96 -8.52
C GLU A 276 -9.84 39.23 -7.33
N LYS A 277 -10.66 38.63 -6.46
CA LYS A 277 -10.18 37.96 -5.24
C LYS A 277 -10.12 36.44 -5.41
N PHE A 278 -9.00 35.84 -5.01
CA PHE A 278 -8.74 34.40 -5.11
C PHE A 278 -8.00 33.85 -3.87
N LYS A 279 -7.85 32.52 -3.79
CA LYS A 279 -6.99 31.84 -2.81
C LYS A 279 -5.89 31.05 -3.50
N LEU A 280 -4.78 30.84 -2.81
CA LEU A 280 -3.70 29.97 -3.30
C LEU A 280 -4.06 28.47 -3.20
N PRO A 281 -3.41 27.64 -4.03
CA PRO A 281 -2.93 27.99 -5.36
C PRO A 281 -4.15 28.27 -6.28
N PRO A 282 -4.20 29.37 -7.06
CA PRO A 282 -5.32 29.61 -7.94
C PRO A 282 -5.34 28.59 -9.07
N VAL A 283 -6.48 27.92 -9.27
CA VAL A 283 -6.67 26.88 -10.28
C VAL A 283 -7.60 27.39 -11.37
N LEU A 284 -7.08 27.48 -12.60
CA LEU A 284 -7.86 27.69 -13.82
C LEU A 284 -8.25 26.34 -14.42
N ILE A 285 -9.39 26.25 -15.11
CA ILE A 285 -9.86 25.01 -15.74
C ILE A 285 -9.82 25.14 -17.28
N ALA A 286 -8.92 24.38 -17.90
CA ALA A 286 -8.80 24.28 -19.36
C ALA A 286 -9.51 23.02 -19.85
N LEU A 287 -10.53 23.20 -20.68
CA LEU A 287 -11.34 22.13 -21.26
C LEU A 287 -10.85 21.88 -22.70
N THR A 288 -10.01 20.87 -22.89
CA THR A 288 -9.34 20.57 -24.15
C THR A 288 -10.16 19.67 -25.06
N HIS A 289 -9.69 19.47 -26.28
CA HIS A 289 -10.32 18.66 -27.31
C HIS A 289 -11.71 19.16 -27.73
N ASN A 290 -11.86 20.49 -27.77
CA ASN A 290 -13.09 21.14 -28.21
C ASN A 290 -13.42 20.82 -29.69
N ASP A 291 -12.42 20.45 -30.51
CA ASP A 291 -12.57 19.91 -31.86
C ASP A 291 -13.47 18.65 -31.89
N LYS A 292 -13.26 17.72 -30.95
CA LYS A 292 -14.00 16.44 -30.87
C LYS A 292 -15.46 16.59 -30.40
N VAL A 293 -15.85 17.78 -29.95
CA VAL A 293 -17.21 18.07 -29.43
C VAL A 293 -17.85 19.32 -30.06
N LYS A 294 -17.24 19.86 -31.12
CA LYS A 294 -17.64 21.08 -31.81
C LYS A 294 -19.08 20.96 -32.35
N GLY A 295 -19.95 21.90 -31.98
CA GLY A 295 -21.38 21.85 -32.32
C GLY A 295 -22.23 20.94 -31.42
N ASN A 296 -21.68 20.37 -30.33
CA ASN A 296 -22.41 19.65 -29.30
C ASN A 296 -22.40 20.43 -27.98
N ASP A 297 -23.01 21.61 -28.00
CA ASP A 297 -23.06 22.53 -26.85
C ASP A 297 -23.70 21.87 -25.62
N SER A 298 -24.68 20.97 -25.84
CA SER A 298 -25.30 20.14 -24.79
C SER A 298 -24.27 19.31 -24.01
N LYS A 299 -23.27 18.73 -24.68
CA LYS A 299 -22.17 18.01 -23.99
C LYS A 299 -21.25 18.97 -23.24
N ILE A 300 -20.91 20.10 -23.84
CA ILE A 300 -20.04 21.13 -23.22
C ILE A 300 -20.68 21.68 -21.95
N ASP A 301 -21.97 22.01 -21.99
CA ASP A 301 -22.71 22.51 -20.83
C ASP A 301 -23.02 21.41 -19.81
N SER A 302 -23.22 20.16 -20.23
CA SER A 302 -23.28 19.01 -19.31
C SER A 302 -21.98 18.88 -18.49
N VAL A 303 -20.82 18.95 -19.15
CA VAL A 303 -19.50 18.95 -18.48
C VAL A 303 -19.35 20.16 -17.55
N ARG A 304 -19.59 21.38 -18.05
CA ARG A 304 -19.50 22.62 -17.23
C ARG A 304 -20.42 22.56 -16.01
N ASN A 305 -21.67 22.12 -16.17
CA ASN A 305 -22.64 22.03 -15.07
C ASN A 305 -22.29 20.91 -14.08
N ARG A 306 -21.69 19.81 -14.54
CA ARG A 306 -21.14 18.76 -13.65
C ARG A 306 -19.97 19.30 -12.82
N ILE A 307 -19.04 20.06 -13.42
CA ILE A 307 -17.93 20.68 -12.69
C ILE A 307 -18.44 21.74 -11.71
N LYS A 308 -19.32 22.66 -12.15
CA LYS A 308 -19.98 23.65 -11.26
C LYS A 308 -20.66 22.98 -10.07
N LYS A 309 -21.26 21.80 -10.25
CA LYS A 309 -21.85 20.99 -9.16
C LYS A 309 -20.80 20.43 -8.20
N VAL A 310 -19.63 19.99 -8.68
CA VAL A 310 -18.49 19.58 -7.82
C VAL A 310 -17.94 20.77 -7.02
N LEU A 311 -17.81 21.93 -7.66
CA LEU A 311 -17.30 23.18 -7.04
C LEU A 311 -18.29 23.81 -6.04
N SER A 312 -19.58 23.45 -6.12
CA SER A 312 -20.66 24.00 -5.30
C SER A 312 -20.50 23.76 -3.78
N GLY A 313 -21.18 24.58 -2.97
CA GLY A 313 -21.09 24.52 -1.51
C GLY A 313 -19.82 25.17 -0.94
N GLY A 314 -19.16 26.05 -1.68
CA GLY A 314 -18.05 26.88 -1.18
C GLY A 314 -16.79 26.11 -0.79
N LYS A 315 -16.65 24.86 -1.25
CA LYS A 315 -15.53 23.99 -0.87
C LYS A 315 -14.22 24.39 -1.55
N TYR A 316 -14.25 24.72 -2.84
CA TYR A 316 -13.08 24.89 -3.71
C TYR A 316 -12.78 26.38 -3.97
N GLN A 317 -12.47 27.13 -2.91
CA GLN A 317 -12.32 28.59 -2.92
C GLN A 317 -11.08 29.12 -3.66
N ASN A 318 -10.17 28.22 -4.05
CA ASN A 318 -8.99 28.50 -4.86
C ASN A 318 -9.21 28.18 -6.34
N VAL A 319 -10.37 27.64 -6.74
CA VAL A 319 -10.71 27.40 -8.14
C VAL A 319 -11.41 28.63 -8.72
N MET A 320 -10.89 29.12 -9.84
CA MET A 320 -11.44 30.26 -10.57
C MET A 320 -12.73 29.85 -11.32
N PRO A 321 -13.74 30.72 -11.41
CA PRO A 321 -15.05 30.38 -12.00
C PRO A 321 -15.05 30.22 -13.53
N GLU A 322 -14.00 30.65 -14.22
CA GLU A 322 -13.88 30.64 -15.68
C GLU A 322 -13.51 29.25 -16.26
N PHE A 323 -14.08 28.93 -17.42
CA PHE A 323 -13.83 27.70 -18.17
C PHE A 323 -13.36 28.04 -19.59
N PHE A 324 -12.10 27.76 -19.90
CA PHE A 324 -11.51 28.04 -21.20
C PHE A 324 -11.70 26.83 -22.13
N LEU A 325 -12.36 27.02 -23.28
CA LEU A 325 -12.56 25.96 -24.28
C LEU A 325 -11.37 25.95 -25.26
N ILE A 326 -10.56 24.91 -25.20
CA ILE A 326 -9.31 24.82 -25.97
C ILE A 326 -9.46 23.81 -27.12
N ASP A 327 -9.51 24.34 -28.33
CA ASP A 327 -9.26 23.58 -29.55
C ASP A 327 -7.75 23.67 -29.86
N ASN A 328 -7.01 22.61 -29.53
CA ASN A 328 -5.57 22.55 -29.75
C ASN A 328 -5.21 22.34 -31.23
N THR A 329 -6.19 22.10 -32.11
CA THR A 329 -5.96 21.70 -33.51
C THR A 329 -5.96 22.88 -34.50
N LEU A 330 -6.43 24.05 -34.07
CA LEU A 330 -6.50 25.26 -34.90
C LEU A 330 -5.10 25.79 -35.27
N GLU A 331 -4.93 26.21 -36.52
CA GLU A 331 -3.71 26.88 -37.01
C GLU A 331 -3.98 28.37 -37.28
N GLY A 332 -2.96 29.22 -37.17
CA GLY A 332 -3.08 30.66 -37.39
C GLY A 332 -3.47 31.43 -36.12
N ASP A 333 -4.76 31.76 -35.95
CA ASP A 333 -5.24 32.46 -34.76
C ASP A 333 -5.26 31.52 -33.55
N ASP A 334 -4.80 32.02 -32.41
CA ASP A 334 -4.86 31.35 -31.11
C ASP A 334 -6.30 31.08 -30.65
N GLY A 335 -7.22 31.97 -31.04
CA GLY A 335 -8.58 31.98 -30.56
C GLY A 335 -8.69 32.62 -29.18
N ASP A 336 -9.86 33.21 -28.94
CA ASP A 336 -10.15 34.04 -27.79
C ASP A 336 -9.85 33.41 -26.42
N ASP A 337 -10.17 32.13 -26.22
CA ASP A 337 -10.01 31.47 -24.92
C ASP A 337 -8.54 31.12 -24.61
N VAL A 338 -7.68 30.91 -25.62
CA VAL A 338 -6.23 30.79 -25.41
C VAL A 338 -5.64 32.15 -25.02
N ARG A 339 -6.04 33.21 -25.72
CA ARG A 339 -5.61 34.59 -25.46
C ARG A 339 -5.97 35.03 -24.03
N LYS A 340 -7.23 34.83 -23.63
CA LYS A 340 -7.73 35.07 -22.27
C LYS A 340 -7.01 34.21 -21.22
N LEU A 341 -6.71 32.94 -21.52
CA LEU A 341 -5.99 32.05 -20.60
C LEU A 341 -4.58 32.56 -20.31
N ARG A 342 -3.83 33.02 -21.32
CA ARG A 342 -2.51 33.63 -21.13
C ARG A 342 -2.58 34.90 -20.28
N GLY A 343 -3.50 35.82 -20.61
CA GLY A 343 -3.71 37.06 -19.85
C GLY A 343 -4.09 36.80 -18.38
N LYS A 344 -5.02 35.86 -18.12
CA LYS A 344 -5.44 35.47 -16.77
C LYS A 344 -4.31 34.81 -15.97
N LEU A 345 -3.48 33.99 -16.63
CA LEU A 345 -2.28 33.41 -16.00
C LEU A 345 -1.29 34.51 -15.61
N PHE A 346 -1.07 35.52 -16.47
CA PHE A 346 -0.23 36.68 -16.14
C PHE A 346 -0.81 37.49 -14.96
N ASP A 347 -2.11 37.82 -14.98
CA ASP A 347 -2.80 38.56 -13.91
C ASP A 347 -2.61 37.89 -12.53
N LEU A 348 -2.89 36.58 -12.46
CA LEU A 348 -2.75 35.79 -11.24
C LEU A 348 -1.30 35.68 -10.80
N SER A 349 -0.36 35.50 -11.74
CA SER A 349 1.07 35.39 -11.45
C SER A 349 1.63 36.67 -10.84
N ASN A 350 1.32 37.83 -11.44
CA ASN A 350 1.72 39.13 -10.94
C ASN A 350 1.11 39.40 -9.54
N ALA A 351 -0.16 39.01 -9.33
CA ALA A 351 -0.83 39.12 -8.04
C ALA A 351 -0.21 38.26 -6.92
N VAL A 352 0.37 37.10 -7.26
CA VAL A 352 1.11 36.27 -6.30
C VAL A 352 2.49 36.86 -5.99
N LEU A 353 3.22 37.38 -6.99
CA LEU A 353 4.53 38.01 -6.77
C LEU A 353 4.46 39.26 -5.88
N ASN A 354 3.40 40.06 -6.01
CA ASN A 354 3.30 41.35 -5.32
C ASN A 354 3.00 41.23 -3.81
N GLN A 355 2.90 40.02 -3.24
CA GLN A 355 2.89 39.81 -1.78
C GLN A 355 4.30 39.67 -1.18
N GLU A 356 5.19 40.60 -1.52
CA GLU A 356 6.49 40.85 -0.88
C GLU A 356 7.42 39.63 -0.66
N ILE A 357 7.40 38.63 -1.57
CA ILE A 357 8.40 37.55 -1.57
C ILE A 357 9.75 38.09 -2.07
N LEU A 358 10.43 38.79 -1.19
CA LEU A 358 11.71 39.44 -1.44
C LEU A 358 12.84 38.41 -1.46
N MET A 359 13.79 38.60 -2.38
CA MET A 359 15.00 37.80 -2.44
C MET A 359 16.16 38.57 -1.78
N PRO A 360 16.83 38.01 -0.76
CA PRO A 360 18.04 38.60 -0.20
C PRO A 360 19.15 38.71 -1.26
N VAL A 361 19.81 39.86 -1.35
CA VAL A 361 20.80 40.13 -2.42
C VAL A 361 21.98 39.16 -2.34
N LYS A 362 22.43 38.78 -1.13
CA LYS A 362 23.47 37.75 -0.97
C LYS A 362 23.03 36.36 -1.44
N TRP A 363 21.77 36.00 -1.22
CA TRP A 363 21.22 34.72 -1.69
C TRP A 363 21.04 34.72 -3.22
N LEU A 364 20.80 35.87 -3.84
CA LEU A 364 20.85 36.05 -5.29
C LEU A 364 22.28 36.02 -5.84
N ASP A 365 23.25 36.60 -5.13
CA ASP A 365 24.66 36.47 -5.48
C ASP A 365 25.08 34.99 -5.55
N PHE A 366 24.68 34.22 -4.54
CA PHE A 366 24.90 32.77 -4.41
C PHE A 366 24.14 31.93 -5.46
N GLU A 367 22.88 32.24 -5.78
CA GLU A 367 22.16 31.57 -6.89
C GLU A 367 22.93 31.70 -8.20
N VAL A 368 23.55 32.86 -8.46
CA VAL A 368 24.36 33.07 -9.67
C VAL A 368 25.68 32.31 -9.63
N ALA A 369 26.35 32.24 -8.47
CA ALA A 369 27.57 31.43 -8.33
C ALA A 369 27.31 29.95 -8.65
N LEU A 370 26.24 29.38 -8.07
CA LEU A 370 25.75 28.05 -8.41
C LEU A 370 25.37 27.92 -9.91
N SER A 371 24.70 28.93 -10.47
CA SER A 371 24.31 28.95 -11.90
C SER A 371 25.50 29.03 -12.86
N GLN A 372 26.63 29.61 -12.43
CA GLN A 372 27.86 29.69 -13.22
C GLN A 372 28.63 28.35 -13.26
N LYS A 373 28.44 27.46 -12.27
CA LYS A 373 28.98 26.09 -12.29
C LYS A 373 28.22 25.15 -13.24
N LEU A 374 26.96 25.45 -13.58
CA LEU A 374 26.08 24.60 -14.40
C LEU A 374 26.54 24.50 -15.88
N SER A 375 27.36 23.49 -16.18
CA SER A 375 27.90 23.23 -17.51
C SER A 375 27.12 22.13 -18.26
N THR A 376 27.64 21.65 -19.39
CA THR A 376 27.14 20.44 -20.06
C THR A 376 27.38 19.21 -19.20
N ASP A 377 28.55 19.20 -18.55
CA ASP A 377 29.21 18.05 -17.93
C ASP A 377 29.11 18.11 -16.39
N CYS A 378 28.93 19.30 -15.82
CA CYS A 378 28.59 19.53 -14.42
C CYS A 378 27.07 19.77 -14.27
N LYS A 379 26.40 18.85 -13.58
CA LYS A 379 24.96 18.89 -13.26
C LYS A 379 24.66 19.02 -11.76
N TYR A 380 25.68 18.80 -10.94
CA TYR A 380 25.66 18.87 -9.49
C TYR A 380 27.09 19.17 -9.01
N ILE A 381 27.21 19.66 -7.78
CA ILE A 381 28.47 19.90 -7.09
C ILE A 381 28.43 19.31 -5.68
N PRO A 382 29.58 18.99 -5.05
CA PRO A 382 29.64 18.63 -3.64
C PRO A 382 29.04 19.73 -2.75
N VAL A 383 28.42 19.35 -1.63
CA VAL A 383 27.89 20.31 -0.66
C VAL A 383 28.98 21.25 -0.11
N ASP A 384 30.22 20.78 0.02
CA ASP A 384 31.31 21.63 0.52
C ASP A 384 31.81 22.65 -0.52
N GLU A 385 31.69 22.36 -1.82
CA GLU A 385 31.89 23.38 -2.88
C GLU A 385 30.75 24.40 -2.83
N ALA A 386 29.49 23.94 -2.65
CA ALA A 386 28.34 24.83 -2.49
C ALA A 386 28.43 25.72 -1.24
N LYS A 387 29.10 25.27 -0.16
CA LYS A 387 29.43 26.12 1.01
C LYS A 387 30.49 27.16 0.65
N GLN A 388 31.56 26.79 -0.05
CA GLN A 388 32.60 27.73 -0.48
C GLN A 388 32.03 28.86 -1.36
N GLU A 389 31.11 28.55 -2.29
CA GLU A 389 30.41 29.56 -3.09
C GLU A 389 29.47 30.45 -2.23
N ALA A 390 28.87 29.90 -1.16
CA ALA A 390 28.05 30.68 -0.23
C ALA A 390 28.91 31.60 0.67
N GLU A 391 30.04 31.12 1.16
CA GLU A 391 31.04 31.89 1.92
C GLU A 391 31.63 33.02 1.05
N ALA A 392 31.97 32.74 -0.21
CA ALA A 392 32.42 33.75 -1.18
C ALA A 392 31.33 34.80 -1.50
N CYS A 393 30.05 34.46 -1.30
CA CYS A 393 28.91 35.37 -1.41
C CYS A 393 28.48 36.01 -0.07
N ASP A 394 29.26 35.82 1.02
CA ASP A 394 29.00 36.34 2.37
C ASP A 394 27.64 35.88 2.97
N VAL A 395 27.17 34.69 2.55
CA VAL A 395 25.92 34.06 3.00
C VAL A 395 26.16 33.37 4.34
N GLY A 396 25.95 34.09 5.44
CA GLY A 396 26.20 33.60 6.80
C GLY A 396 25.39 32.36 7.24
N GLU A 397 24.39 31.92 6.47
CA GLU A 397 23.50 30.81 6.80
C GLU A 397 23.21 29.94 5.55
N PHE A 398 24.21 29.18 5.09
CA PHE A 398 24.13 28.28 3.93
C PHE A 398 22.87 27.40 3.94
N GLY A 399 22.57 26.74 5.07
CA GLY A 399 21.45 25.80 5.19
C GLY A 399 20.09 26.46 4.93
N HIS A 400 19.92 27.71 5.35
CA HIS A 400 18.69 28.47 5.10
C HIS A 400 18.61 28.98 3.65
N ALA A 401 19.73 29.43 3.08
CA ALA A 401 19.80 29.89 1.70
C ALA A 401 19.58 28.77 0.66
N ILE A 402 20.24 27.62 0.81
CA ILE A 402 20.08 26.49 -0.13
C ILE A 402 18.66 25.89 -0.06
N LYS A 403 18.06 25.87 1.12
CA LYS A 403 16.67 25.47 1.37
C LYS A 403 15.67 26.42 0.73
N PHE A 404 15.94 27.73 0.69
CA PHE A 404 15.18 28.69 -0.09
C PHE A 404 15.27 28.41 -1.60
N LEU A 405 16.47 28.19 -2.16
CA LEU A 405 16.64 27.91 -3.59
C LEU A 405 16.02 26.56 -4.02
N HIS A 406 16.05 25.53 -3.16
CA HIS A 406 15.30 24.27 -3.33
C HIS A 406 13.78 24.49 -3.32
N ARG A 407 13.27 25.30 -2.38
CA ARG A 407 11.86 25.71 -2.35
C ARG A 407 11.45 26.48 -3.60
N GLN A 408 12.28 27.39 -4.12
CA GLN A 408 12.05 28.04 -5.43
C GLN A 408 12.11 27.05 -6.60
N GLY A 409 12.89 25.97 -6.48
CA GLY A 409 13.09 24.96 -7.54
C GLY A 409 14.17 25.33 -8.55
N VAL A 410 15.11 26.21 -8.17
CA VAL A 410 16.28 26.56 -8.99
C VAL A 410 17.36 25.47 -8.89
N VAL A 411 17.49 24.87 -7.71
CA VAL A 411 18.33 23.71 -7.42
C VAL A 411 17.49 22.61 -6.79
N VAL A 412 18.05 21.40 -6.66
CA VAL A 412 17.50 20.34 -5.81
C VAL A 412 18.52 19.96 -4.74
N HIS A 413 18.12 20.03 -3.47
CA HIS A 413 18.93 19.65 -2.32
C HIS A 413 18.06 18.95 -1.27
N HIS A 414 18.63 17.95 -0.61
CA HIS A 414 18.06 17.30 0.56
C HIS A 414 19.06 17.44 1.70
N SER A 415 18.64 17.81 2.90
CA SER A 415 19.50 18.33 3.97
C SER A 415 20.59 17.36 4.46
N GLY A 416 20.40 16.05 4.25
CA GLY A 416 21.43 15.02 4.49
C GLY A 416 22.22 14.57 3.26
N SER A 417 22.12 15.22 2.09
CA SER A 417 22.79 14.85 0.83
C SER A 417 24.28 15.19 0.85
N SER A 418 25.10 14.41 0.12
CA SER A 418 26.50 14.79 -0.15
C SER A 418 26.66 15.82 -1.28
N LYS A 419 25.66 15.96 -2.16
CA LYS A 419 25.72 16.79 -3.39
C LYS A 419 24.50 17.71 -3.54
N VAL A 420 24.70 18.89 -4.12
CA VAL A 420 23.67 19.86 -4.54
C VAL A 420 23.46 19.71 -6.05
N VAL A 421 22.22 19.51 -6.50
CA VAL A 421 21.90 19.40 -7.94
C VAL A 421 21.57 20.78 -8.51
N LEU A 422 22.30 21.16 -9.56
CA LEU A 422 22.21 22.43 -10.27
C LEU A 422 21.24 22.39 -11.46
N ASP A 423 20.87 21.20 -11.93
CA ASP A 423 19.98 20.98 -13.07
C ASP A 423 18.75 20.13 -12.65
N PRO A 424 17.67 20.77 -12.16
CA PRO A 424 16.48 20.05 -11.69
C PRO A 424 15.79 19.23 -12.79
N GLN A 425 15.87 19.68 -14.04
CA GLN A 425 15.29 18.98 -15.19
C GLN A 425 16.10 17.73 -15.56
N TRP A 426 17.42 17.82 -15.56
CA TRP A 426 18.30 16.65 -15.75
C TRP A 426 18.04 15.57 -14.68
N LEU A 427 17.86 15.96 -13.41
CA LEU A 427 17.56 15.01 -12.35
C LEU A 427 16.22 14.30 -12.57
N MET A 428 15.18 15.05 -12.98
CA MET A 428 13.90 14.44 -13.36
C MET A 428 14.04 13.48 -14.54
N ASN A 429 14.86 13.81 -15.54
CA ASN A 429 15.11 12.92 -16.68
C ASN A 429 15.83 11.62 -16.21
N ARG A 430 16.71 11.69 -15.20
CA ARG A 430 17.36 10.51 -14.60
C ARG A 430 16.39 9.68 -13.75
N PHE A 431 15.66 10.29 -12.81
CA PHE A 431 14.63 9.59 -12.01
C PHE A 431 13.60 8.89 -12.90
N THR A 432 13.19 9.55 -13.99
CA THR A 432 12.26 9.01 -14.97
C THR A 432 12.83 7.79 -15.69
N LYS A 433 14.10 7.81 -16.13
CA LYS A 433 14.78 6.64 -16.71
C LYS A 433 14.87 5.44 -15.76
N VAL A 434 15.03 5.68 -14.46
CA VAL A 434 15.04 4.61 -13.44
C VAL A 434 13.64 4.02 -13.26
N ILE A 435 12.61 4.85 -13.18
CA ILE A 435 11.21 4.43 -12.98
C ILE A 435 10.61 3.80 -14.24
N SER A 436 11.01 4.23 -15.45
CA SER A 436 10.43 3.74 -16.71
C SER A 436 11.13 2.52 -17.31
N MET A 437 12.39 2.25 -16.93
CA MET A 437 13.36 1.33 -17.53
C MET A 437 13.40 1.28 -19.07
N PRO A 438 14.50 1.74 -19.73
CA PRO A 438 14.64 1.62 -21.18
C PRO A 438 14.71 0.15 -21.59
N VAL A 439 13.90 -0.20 -22.58
CA VAL A 439 13.71 -1.61 -23.00
C VAL A 439 14.89 -2.11 -23.85
N LYS A 440 15.76 -1.20 -24.29
CA LYS A 440 17.03 -1.52 -24.96
C LYS A 440 18.17 -1.63 -23.96
N LEU A 441 18.53 -2.85 -23.60
CA LEU A 441 19.85 -3.18 -23.04
C LEU A 441 20.17 -4.65 -23.32
N ASP A 442 21.08 -4.89 -24.26
CA ASP A 442 21.60 -6.23 -24.59
C ASP A 442 22.40 -6.86 -23.42
N ALA A 443 22.58 -6.10 -22.34
CA ALA A 443 23.25 -6.50 -21.10
C ALA A 443 22.30 -6.92 -19.96
N LEU A 444 20.97 -6.73 -20.08
CA LEU A 444 20.01 -7.21 -19.07
C LEU A 444 19.26 -8.46 -19.52
N SER A 445 19.11 -9.40 -18.60
CA SER A 445 18.27 -10.57 -18.80
C SER A 445 16.78 -10.16 -18.80
N ARG A 446 15.96 -10.85 -19.60
CA ARG A 446 14.50 -10.64 -19.62
C ARG A 446 13.90 -10.77 -18.21
N HIS A 447 14.41 -11.75 -17.44
CA HIS A 447 14.11 -11.94 -16.01
C HIS A 447 14.20 -10.66 -15.18
N ALA A 448 15.22 -9.81 -15.40
CA ALA A 448 15.35 -8.55 -14.65
C ALA A 448 14.25 -7.54 -15.01
N LEU A 449 13.88 -7.45 -16.29
CA LEU A 449 12.77 -6.59 -16.75
C LEU A 449 11.40 -7.13 -16.29
N ASP A 450 11.22 -8.46 -16.30
CA ASP A 450 10.02 -9.13 -15.80
C ASP A 450 9.88 -8.96 -14.29
N VAL A 451 10.95 -9.13 -13.51
CA VAL A 451 10.99 -8.85 -12.07
C VAL A 451 10.67 -7.39 -11.76
N PHE A 452 11.18 -6.43 -12.55
CA PHE A 452 10.83 -5.03 -12.40
C PHE A 452 9.34 -4.77 -12.69
N LYS A 453 8.83 -5.21 -13.86
CA LYS A 453 7.44 -5.01 -14.27
C LYS A 453 6.42 -5.78 -13.39
N GLN A 454 6.79 -6.90 -12.78
CA GLN A 454 5.88 -7.76 -11.98
C GLN A 454 6.01 -7.59 -10.46
N LYS A 455 7.15 -7.13 -9.93
CA LYS A 455 7.38 -6.99 -8.48
C LYS A 455 7.78 -5.57 -8.05
N GLY A 456 8.05 -4.66 -8.99
CA GLY A 456 8.64 -3.36 -8.69
C GLY A 456 10.03 -3.47 -8.05
N ILE A 457 10.82 -4.47 -8.45
CA ILE A 457 12.17 -4.71 -7.92
C ILE A 457 13.21 -4.38 -8.99
N LEU A 458 14.12 -3.47 -8.67
CA LEU A 458 15.20 -3.02 -9.54
C LEU A 458 16.54 -3.60 -9.06
N PHE A 459 17.17 -4.47 -9.85
CA PHE A 459 18.52 -4.95 -9.52
C PHE A 459 19.54 -3.82 -9.55
N ARG A 460 20.46 -3.79 -8.57
CA ARG A 460 21.51 -2.76 -8.45
C ARG A 460 22.36 -2.64 -9.73
N GLU A 461 22.63 -3.77 -10.36
CA GLU A 461 23.34 -3.91 -11.64
C GLU A 461 22.76 -3.00 -12.75
N TYR A 462 21.43 -2.77 -12.77
CA TYR A 462 20.84 -1.82 -13.73
C TYR A 462 21.25 -0.38 -13.42
N LEU A 463 21.15 0.03 -12.15
CA LEU A 463 21.40 1.41 -11.73
C LEU A 463 22.88 1.78 -11.97
N GLU A 464 23.78 0.81 -11.81
CA GLU A 464 25.20 0.91 -12.12
C GLU A 464 25.51 1.05 -13.63
N THR A 465 24.58 0.72 -14.53
CA THR A 465 24.71 1.06 -15.97
C THR A 465 24.44 2.54 -16.27
N LEU A 466 23.82 3.28 -15.33
CA LEU A 466 23.53 4.69 -15.51
C LEU A 466 24.70 5.56 -15.04
N GLU A 467 25.09 6.49 -15.90
CA GLU A 467 25.85 7.68 -15.50
C GLU A 467 25.23 8.29 -14.22
N ASP A 468 26.09 8.62 -13.25
CA ASP A 468 25.73 9.20 -11.95
C ASP A 468 25.02 8.26 -10.95
N ALA A 469 25.08 6.93 -11.18
CA ALA A 469 24.48 5.87 -10.35
C ALA A 469 24.45 6.14 -8.84
N GLU A 470 25.60 6.44 -8.21
CA GLU A 470 25.71 6.72 -6.77
C GLU A 470 24.81 7.89 -6.31
N LEU A 471 24.74 8.96 -7.10
CA LEU A 471 23.92 10.13 -6.77
C LEU A 471 22.44 9.84 -6.96
N LEU A 472 22.10 9.03 -7.97
CA LEU A 472 20.72 8.59 -8.20
C LEU A 472 20.27 7.67 -7.07
N GLU A 473 21.10 6.71 -6.65
CA GLU A 473 20.85 5.90 -5.45
C GLU A 473 20.68 6.77 -4.21
N GLU A 474 21.61 7.70 -3.96
CA GLU A 474 21.57 8.59 -2.80
C GLU A 474 20.26 9.39 -2.78
N LEU A 475 19.96 10.14 -3.84
CA LEU A 475 18.81 11.04 -3.88
C LEU A 475 17.48 10.29 -3.94
N MET A 476 17.37 9.19 -4.70
CA MET A 476 16.11 8.44 -4.76
C MET A 476 15.77 7.79 -3.42
N GLN A 477 16.76 7.36 -2.63
CA GLN A 477 16.51 6.92 -1.25
C GLN A 477 16.11 8.09 -0.34
N LYS A 478 16.81 9.25 -0.39
CA LYS A 478 16.46 10.40 0.49
C LYS A 478 15.08 10.97 0.16
N PHE A 479 14.70 10.98 -1.12
CA PHE A 479 13.38 11.37 -1.56
C PHE A 479 12.29 10.30 -1.31
N ASN A 480 12.62 9.16 -0.69
CA ASN A 480 11.75 8.00 -0.42
C ASN A 480 11.10 7.42 -1.70
N LEU A 481 11.78 7.48 -2.83
CA LEU A 481 11.33 6.89 -4.10
C LEU A 481 11.71 5.41 -4.21
N ILE A 482 12.83 5.01 -3.59
CA ILE A 482 13.32 3.62 -3.53
C ILE A 482 13.88 3.31 -2.14
N CYS A 483 13.96 2.02 -1.79
CA CYS A 483 14.77 1.52 -0.67
C CYS A 483 15.49 0.23 -1.06
N SER A 484 16.71 0.05 -0.56
CA SER A 484 17.53 -1.15 -0.79
C SER A 484 16.84 -2.43 -0.30
N CYS A 485 17.11 -3.55 -0.97
CA CYS A 485 16.65 -4.88 -0.60
C CYS A 485 17.59 -5.96 -1.16
N GLN A 486 17.23 -7.24 -0.97
CA GLN A 486 17.86 -8.39 -1.61
C GLN A 486 16.82 -9.15 -2.41
N HIS A 487 17.14 -9.55 -3.64
CA HIS A 487 16.28 -10.37 -4.49
C HIS A 487 17.13 -11.36 -5.29
N ASP A 488 16.71 -12.63 -5.36
CA ASP A 488 17.44 -13.73 -6.02
C ASP A 488 18.95 -13.83 -5.61
N GLY A 489 19.28 -13.49 -4.36
CA GLY A 489 20.65 -13.45 -3.84
C GLY A 489 21.49 -12.23 -4.26
N LYS A 490 20.90 -11.27 -4.97
CA LYS A 490 21.55 -10.03 -5.43
C LYS A 490 21.03 -8.81 -4.67
N ALA A 491 21.88 -7.78 -4.58
CA ALA A 491 21.46 -6.45 -4.15
C ALA A 491 20.48 -5.82 -5.16
N ALA A 492 19.38 -5.29 -4.65
CA ALA A 492 18.32 -4.67 -5.43
C ALA A 492 17.70 -3.49 -4.66
N PHE A 493 16.68 -2.86 -5.25
CA PHE A 493 15.85 -1.83 -4.63
C PHE A 493 14.37 -2.11 -4.90
N TYR A 494 13.51 -1.85 -3.90
CA TYR A 494 12.07 -1.72 -4.14
C TYR A 494 11.76 -0.36 -4.78
N VAL A 495 10.91 -0.35 -5.79
CA VAL A 495 10.43 0.83 -6.54
C VAL A 495 8.89 0.80 -6.60
N PRO A 496 8.18 1.16 -5.51
CA PRO A 496 6.77 0.79 -5.36
C PRO A 496 5.79 1.45 -6.33
N SER A 497 6.18 2.56 -6.99
CA SER A 497 5.37 3.19 -8.05
C SER A 497 5.23 2.35 -9.32
N VAL A 498 6.17 1.41 -9.54
CA VAL A 498 6.22 0.50 -10.70
C VAL A 498 5.53 -0.83 -10.40
N ALA A 499 5.48 -1.23 -9.13
CA ALA A 499 4.86 -2.48 -8.71
C ALA A 499 3.39 -2.56 -9.20
N PRO A 500 2.91 -3.74 -9.63
CA PRO A 500 1.55 -3.89 -10.12
C PRO A 500 0.53 -3.57 -9.02
N THR A 501 -0.74 -3.54 -9.41
CA THR A 501 -1.83 -3.09 -8.52
C THR A 501 -2.63 -4.28 -7.98
N MET A 502 -2.87 -4.29 -6.67
CA MET A 502 -3.60 -5.35 -5.98
C MET A 502 -5.10 -5.03 -5.90
N ILE A 503 -5.95 -6.06 -5.85
CA ILE A 503 -7.39 -5.94 -5.56
C ILE A 503 -7.64 -6.59 -4.19
N PRO A 504 -7.67 -5.81 -3.09
CA PRO A 504 -7.74 -6.37 -1.74
C PRO A 504 -9.04 -7.15 -1.48
N GLY A 505 -8.91 -8.32 -0.84
CA GLY A 505 -9.96 -9.28 -0.52
C GLY A 505 -10.25 -9.32 0.98
N LYS A 506 -9.90 -10.42 1.67
CA LYS A 506 -10.11 -10.61 3.12
C LYS A 506 -9.49 -9.49 3.95
N GLU A 507 -8.44 -8.82 3.45
CA GLU A 507 -7.75 -7.73 4.13
C GLU A 507 -8.62 -6.47 4.28
N LEU A 508 -9.72 -6.35 3.51
CA LEU A 508 -10.73 -5.32 3.69
C LEU A 508 -11.65 -5.57 4.89
N GLU A 509 -11.74 -6.80 5.37
CA GLU A 509 -12.65 -7.22 6.45
C GLU A 509 -12.12 -6.83 7.85
N ALA A 510 -12.76 -7.34 8.90
CA ALA A 510 -12.41 -7.04 10.28
C ALA A 510 -11.38 -8.05 10.82
N SER A 511 -10.31 -7.54 11.43
CA SER A 511 -9.41 -8.32 12.29
C SER A 511 -9.84 -8.19 13.76
N ASN A 512 -9.45 -9.16 14.60
CA ASN A 512 -9.54 -9.03 16.06
C ASN A 512 -8.75 -7.81 16.58
N VAL A 513 -7.71 -7.39 15.87
CA VAL A 513 -7.09 -6.07 16.08
C VAL A 513 -7.87 -5.00 15.28
N PRO A 514 -8.53 -4.03 15.95
CA PRO A 514 -9.31 -2.99 15.27
C PRO A 514 -8.42 -2.15 14.37
N SER A 515 -8.74 -2.06 13.08
CA SER A 515 -7.90 -1.37 12.09
C SER A 515 -7.76 0.13 12.38
N LEU A 516 -6.54 0.64 12.27
CA LEU A 516 -6.26 2.07 12.20
C LEU A 516 -6.54 2.59 10.79
N PHE A 517 -6.87 3.87 10.70
CA PHE A 517 -6.99 4.60 9.45
C PHE A 517 -6.12 5.85 9.51
N VAL A 518 -5.16 5.98 8.60
CA VAL A 518 -4.48 7.25 8.36
C VAL A 518 -5.39 8.06 7.45
N THR A 519 -5.79 9.24 7.91
CA THR A 519 -6.72 10.08 7.17
C THR A 519 -6.22 11.51 7.08
N PHE A 520 -6.62 12.20 6.03
CA PHE A 520 -6.10 13.51 5.66
C PHE A 520 -7.25 14.52 5.53
N PRO A 521 -6.96 15.84 5.53
CA PRO A 521 -7.92 16.87 5.19
C PRO A 521 -8.76 16.50 3.96
N ARG A 522 -10.08 16.72 4.04
CA ARG A 522 -11.04 16.46 2.95
C ARG A 522 -11.11 15.01 2.44
N LYS A 523 -10.50 14.04 3.16
CA LYS A 523 -10.48 12.61 2.86
C LYS A 523 -10.00 12.33 1.42
N LEU A 524 -8.73 12.62 1.17
CA LEU A 524 -7.95 12.20 -0.02
C LEU A 524 -6.58 11.75 0.48
N VAL A 525 -6.07 10.61 0.00
CA VAL A 525 -4.64 10.28 0.16
C VAL A 525 -3.83 11.13 -0.84
N PRO A 526 -2.90 12.01 -0.40
CA PRO A 526 -2.11 12.82 -1.32
C PRO A 526 -1.34 11.96 -2.33
N MET A 527 -1.27 12.43 -3.57
CA MET A 527 -0.74 11.68 -4.71
C MET A 527 0.75 11.35 -4.48
N GLY A 528 1.12 10.08 -4.60
CA GLY A 528 2.47 9.59 -4.29
C GLY A 528 2.84 9.53 -2.80
N LEU A 529 1.92 9.78 -1.86
CA LEU A 529 2.22 9.63 -0.42
C LEU A 529 2.31 8.15 -0.01
N PHE A 530 1.41 7.30 -0.51
CA PHE A 530 1.29 5.91 -0.07
C PHE A 530 2.58 5.13 -0.33
N THR A 531 3.09 5.18 -1.55
CA THR A 531 4.35 4.57 -1.99
C THR A 531 5.57 5.09 -1.21
N LYS A 532 5.70 6.41 -1.02
CA LYS A 532 6.75 6.97 -0.15
C LYS A 532 6.62 6.54 1.31
N LEU A 533 5.41 6.32 1.81
CA LEU A 533 5.17 5.75 3.12
C LEU A 533 5.58 4.28 3.18
N GLN A 534 5.35 3.48 2.14
CA GLN A 534 5.89 2.10 2.04
C GLN A 534 7.43 2.12 2.16
N VAL A 535 8.11 2.90 1.32
CA VAL A 535 9.58 3.06 1.33
C VAL A 535 10.09 3.49 2.71
N ARG A 536 9.53 4.56 3.28
CA ARG A 536 9.97 5.10 4.57
C ARG A 536 9.76 4.10 5.72
N LEU A 537 8.66 3.33 5.68
CA LEU A 537 8.34 2.28 6.66
C LEU A 537 9.31 1.10 6.58
N ILE A 538 9.60 0.58 5.39
CA ILE A 538 10.57 -0.53 5.19
C ILE A 538 11.91 -0.16 5.83
N SER A 539 12.47 1.00 5.43
CA SER A 539 13.76 1.46 5.92
C SER A 539 13.78 1.98 7.37
N GLU A 540 12.64 2.00 8.08
CA GLU A 540 12.60 2.08 9.55
C GLU A 540 12.48 0.71 10.20
N TRP A 541 11.73 -0.23 9.61
CA TRP A 541 11.56 -1.57 10.13
C TRP A 541 12.86 -2.38 10.06
N GLU A 542 13.59 -2.36 8.93
CA GLU A 542 14.90 -2.99 8.80
C GLU A 542 15.91 -2.49 9.84
N LYS A 543 15.92 -1.17 10.12
CA LYS A 543 16.82 -0.55 11.11
C LYS A 543 16.45 -0.88 12.56
N ARG A 544 15.16 -1.13 12.84
CA ARG A 544 14.66 -1.48 14.17
C ARG A 544 14.74 -2.99 14.44
N PHE A 545 14.66 -3.81 13.39
CA PHE A 545 14.53 -5.26 13.49
C PHE A 545 15.41 -6.01 12.46
N PRO A 546 16.74 -5.79 12.42
CA PRO A 546 17.63 -6.33 11.38
C PRO A 546 17.76 -7.87 11.37
N SER A 547 17.20 -8.57 12.35
CA SER A 547 17.22 -10.03 12.47
C SER A 547 16.06 -10.73 11.74
N GLN A 548 15.19 -10.01 11.04
CA GLN A 548 13.92 -10.53 10.52
C GLN A 548 13.97 -10.74 9.00
N GLN A 549 13.91 -12.01 8.58
CA GLN A 549 14.11 -12.42 7.17
C GLN A 549 12.79 -12.68 6.41
N ALA A 550 11.67 -12.12 6.86
CA ALA A 550 10.41 -12.22 6.15
C ALA A 550 10.38 -11.20 5.00
N THR A 551 10.46 -11.68 3.75
CA THR A 551 10.40 -10.81 2.56
C THR A 551 9.02 -10.14 2.48
N PRO A 552 8.93 -8.80 2.58
CA PRO A 552 7.66 -8.10 2.47
C PRO A 552 7.13 -8.10 1.03
N SER A 553 5.82 -7.96 0.86
CA SER A 553 5.17 -7.97 -0.46
C SER A 553 4.50 -6.64 -0.76
N PHE A 554 4.78 -6.07 -1.93
CA PHE A 554 4.36 -4.71 -2.31
C PHE A 554 3.69 -4.63 -3.68
N TYR A 555 2.73 -3.71 -3.72
CA TYR A 555 1.95 -3.29 -4.87
C TYR A 555 1.75 -1.76 -4.73
N CYS A 556 1.56 -1.03 -5.82
CA CYS A 556 1.46 0.44 -5.77
C CYS A 556 0.28 0.99 -4.93
N ASN A 557 -0.65 0.14 -4.49
CA ASN A 557 -1.77 0.45 -3.60
C ASN A 557 -1.88 -0.46 -2.35
N TYR A 558 -0.94 -1.38 -2.13
CA TYR A 558 -0.99 -2.35 -1.02
C TYR A 558 0.40 -2.80 -0.52
N SER A 559 0.52 -3.01 0.79
CA SER A 559 1.65 -3.70 1.44
C SER A 559 1.16 -4.84 2.30
N LEU A 560 1.88 -5.97 2.28
CA LEU A 560 1.91 -6.95 3.36
C LEU A 560 3.29 -6.92 4.02
N LEU A 561 3.32 -6.67 5.32
CA LEU A 561 4.53 -6.54 6.13
C LEU A 561 4.48 -7.53 7.31
N PRO A 562 5.06 -8.73 7.17
CA PRO A 562 5.19 -9.66 8.29
C PRO A 562 6.26 -9.15 9.27
N LEU A 563 5.90 -9.02 10.54
CA LEU A 563 6.77 -8.52 11.61
C LEU A 563 6.78 -9.49 12.78
N ILE A 564 7.93 -9.67 13.44
CA ILE A 564 8.06 -10.53 14.60
C ILE A 564 8.37 -9.67 15.84
N ILE A 565 7.52 -9.69 16.86
CA ILE A 565 7.79 -8.99 18.13
C ILE A 565 7.61 -9.97 19.29
N ASP A 566 8.67 -10.15 20.08
CA ASP A 566 8.77 -11.11 21.20
C ASP A 566 8.44 -12.58 20.86
N GLY A 567 8.52 -12.95 19.57
CA GLY A 567 8.19 -14.28 19.07
C GLY A 567 6.75 -14.44 18.56
N ASP A 568 5.91 -13.42 18.70
CA ASP A 568 4.62 -13.33 18.01
C ASP A 568 4.82 -12.75 16.61
N VAL A 569 4.10 -13.29 15.62
CA VAL A 569 4.13 -12.82 14.23
C VAL A 569 2.89 -11.97 13.94
N TYR A 570 3.08 -10.86 13.25
CA TYR A 570 2.06 -9.86 12.94
C TYR A 570 2.12 -9.50 11.47
N ASP A 571 1.10 -9.86 10.70
CA ASP A 571 0.95 -9.42 9.32
C ASP A 571 0.29 -8.03 9.30
N VAL A 572 1.07 -7.01 8.95
CA VAL A 572 0.60 -5.62 8.86
C VAL A 572 0.27 -5.29 7.40
N CYS A 573 -1.02 -5.13 7.14
CA CYS A 573 -1.53 -4.77 5.82
C CYS A 573 -1.75 -3.25 5.74
N LEU A 574 -1.03 -2.56 4.85
CA LEU A 574 -1.36 -1.19 4.47
C LEU A 574 -2.11 -1.19 3.15
N ILE A 575 -3.23 -0.48 3.09
CA ILE A 575 -4.13 -0.48 1.91
C ILE A 575 -4.51 0.95 1.56
N ASP A 576 -4.20 1.40 0.35
CA ASP A 576 -4.72 2.66 -0.17
C ASP A 576 -6.20 2.48 -0.59
N LEU A 577 -7.10 3.16 0.13
CA LEU A 577 -8.52 3.22 -0.18
C LEU A 577 -8.91 4.56 -0.84
N HIS A 578 -7.92 5.28 -1.40
CA HIS A 578 -8.00 6.55 -2.15
C HIS A 578 -8.46 7.76 -1.32
N GLU A 579 -9.36 7.58 -0.35
CA GLU A 579 -9.80 8.63 0.59
C GLU A 579 -9.14 8.54 1.98
N VAL A 580 -8.60 7.35 2.32
CA VAL A 580 -7.89 7.01 3.56
C VAL A 580 -6.90 5.87 3.29
N ILE A 581 -5.88 5.70 4.14
CA ILE A 581 -5.04 4.49 4.16
C ILE A 581 -5.55 3.61 5.32
N LYS A 582 -6.01 2.39 5.04
CA LYS A 582 -6.31 1.39 6.10
C LYS A 582 -5.00 0.74 6.53
N VAL A 583 -4.79 0.64 7.83
CA VAL A 583 -3.74 -0.19 8.44
C VAL A 583 -4.43 -1.29 9.24
N ALA A 584 -4.47 -2.49 8.66
CA ALA A 584 -4.94 -3.70 9.33
C ALA A 584 -3.75 -4.48 9.89
N VAL A 585 -4.00 -5.24 10.95
CA VAL A 585 -3.00 -6.08 11.62
C VAL A 585 -3.64 -7.43 11.86
N PHE A 586 -2.97 -8.49 11.44
CA PHE A 586 -3.41 -9.86 11.64
C PHE A 586 -2.34 -10.59 12.48
N PRO A 587 -2.49 -10.64 13.82
CA PRO A 587 -1.57 -11.36 14.68
C PRO A 587 -1.82 -12.88 14.58
N THR A 588 -0.76 -13.68 14.60
CA THR A 588 -0.87 -15.16 14.57
C THR A 588 -1.39 -15.77 15.87
N LYS A 589 -1.58 -14.96 16.91
CA LYS A 589 -2.28 -15.31 18.17
C LYS A 589 -3.37 -14.26 18.41
N PRO A 590 -4.62 -14.46 17.96
CA PRO A 590 -5.63 -13.39 17.93
C PRO A 590 -6.03 -12.77 19.28
N ASP A 591 -5.80 -13.47 20.39
CA ASP A 591 -6.09 -13.04 21.76
C ASP A 591 -4.82 -12.67 22.56
N GLY A 592 -3.72 -12.37 21.88
CA GLY A 592 -2.44 -12.05 22.51
C GLY A 592 -2.37 -10.66 23.17
N ASN A 593 -1.38 -10.45 24.04
CA ASN A 593 -1.07 -9.12 24.58
C ASN A 593 -0.34 -8.28 23.54
N HIS A 594 -1.12 -7.72 22.61
CA HIS A 594 -0.59 -6.94 21.49
C HIS A 594 -0.26 -5.48 21.84
N PHE A 595 -0.41 -5.02 23.09
CA PHE A 595 -0.18 -3.61 23.47
C PHE A 595 1.24 -3.14 23.16
N LYS A 596 2.26 -3.99 23.36
CA LYS A 596 3.65 -3.67 23.03
C LYS A 596 3.87 -3.56 21.53
N PHE A 597 3.37 -4.53 20.75
CA PHE A 597 3.38 -4.46 19.28
C PHE A 597 2.67 -3.20 18.77
N ALA A 598 1.47 -2.91 19.28
CA ALA A 598 0.67 -1.77 18.87
C ALA A 598 1.36 -0.44 19.17
N SER A 599 2.05 -0.34 20.31
CA SER A 599 2.91 0.81 20.65
C SER A 599 4.07 0.96 19.65
N HIS A 600 4.79 -0.14 19.32
CA HIS A 600 5.85 -0.11 18.31
C HIS A 600 5.33 0.27 16.91
N LEU A 601 4.24 -0.32 16.43
CA LEU A 601 3.62 0.01 15.13
C LEU A 601 3.17 1.48 15.09
N LEU A 602 2.48 1.96 16.13
CA LEU A 602 2.01 3.35 16.22
C LEU A 602 3.19 4.34 16.22
N ALA A 603 4.26 4.04 16.95
CA ALA A 603 5.46 4.87 17.01
C ALA A 603 6.28 4.84 15.69
N THR A 604 6.37 3.70 15.01
CA THR A 604 6.97 3.61 13.66
C THR A 604 6.12 4.38 12.64
N LEU A 605 4.82 4.16 12.60
CA LEU A 605 3.89 4.80 11.66
C LEU A 605 3.87 6.32 11.82
N LYS A 606 3.75 6.83 13.06
CA LYS A 606 3.87 8.28 13.35
C LYS A 606 5.20 8.82 12.85
N LYS A 607 6.33 8.19 13.21
CA LYS A 607 7.66 8.66 12.78
C LYS A 607 7.75 8.70 11.25
N CYS A 608 7.34 7.67 10.53
CA CYS A 608 7.42 7.67 9.08
C CYS A 608 6.53 8.75 8.43
N LEU A 609 5.32 8.97 8.94
CA LEU A 609 4.45 10.04 8.48
C LEU A 609 4.95 11.44 8.85
N ASP A 610 5.68 11.59 9.96
CA ASP A 610 6.28 12.86 10.39
C ASP A 610 7.61 13.15 9.68
N ASP A 611 8.44 12.13 9.41
CA ASP A 611 9.66 12.23 8.60
C ASP A 611 9.33 12.62 7.15
N LEU A 612 8.19 12.17 6.62
CA LEU A 612 7.67 12.62 5.33
C LEU A 612 7.24 14.09 5.35
N LYS A 613 7.01 14.70 6.53
CA LYS A 613 6.84 16.16 6.66
C LYS A 613 8.19 16.92 6.70
N SER A 614 9.32 16.30 6.33
CA SER A 614 10.58 17.04 6.27
C SER A 614 10.48 18.22 5.30
N PRO A 615 11.11 19.38 5.59
CA PRO A 615 11.10 20.54 4.68
C PRO A 615 11.67 20.28 3.28
N ASP A 616 12.43 19.19 3.11
CA ASP A 616 13.02 18.76 1.83
C ASP A 616 11.97 18.07 0.93
N GLN A 617 10.99 17.39 1.52
CA GLN A 617 9.86 16.73 0.86
C GLN A 617 8.74 17.74 0.59
N LEU A 618 8.97 18.68 -0.35
CA LEU A 618 8.13 19.87 -0.57
C LEU A 618 6.62 19.64 -0.42
N LEU A 619 6.02 18.70 -1.16
CA LEU A 619 4.59 18.38 -1.10
C LEU A 619 4.11 17.90 0.29
N PHE A 620 4.88 17.05 0.94
CA PHE A 620 4.47 16.36 2.16
C PHE A 620 4.83 17.13 3.43
N SER A 621 5.79 18.07 3.34
CA SER A 621 6.22 18.99 4.41
C SER A 621 5.09 19.76 5.11
N MET A 622 3.95 19.91 4.45
CA MET A 622 2.77 20.63 4.94
C MET A 622 1.54 19.73 5.14
N THR A 623 1.64 18.43 4.85
CA THR A 623 0.51 17.49 4.92
C THR A 623 0.20 17.16 6.38
N SER A 624 -0.94 17.65 6.88
CA SER A 624 -1.50 17.18 8.14
C SER A 624 -2.19 15.81 7.97
N TYR A 625 -2.12 14.98 9.00
CA TYR A 625 -2.81 13.68 9.06
C TYR A 625 -3.44 13.50 10.44
N ASP A 626 -4.49 12.68 10.49
CA ASP A 626 -5.11 12.16 11.69
C ASP A 626 -5.04 10.63 11.67
N LEU A 627 -4.66 10.03 12.80
CA LEU A 627 -4.84 8.61 13.04
C LEU A 627 -6.21 8.41 13.70
N GLU A 628 -7.09 7.66 13.04
CA GLU A 628 -8.47 7.48 13.44
C GLU A 628 -8.88 6.00 13.49
N VAL A 629 -9.94 5.71 14.24
CA VAL A 629 -10.60 4.39 14.27
C VAL A 629 -12.08 4.50 13.86
N LYS A 630 -12.62 3.42 13.30
CA LYS A 630 -13.97 3.35 12.71
C LYS A 630 -15.06 3.35 13.80
N CYS A 631 -16.03 4.27 13.73
CA CYS A 631 -17.05 4.38 14.78
C CYS A 631 -18.14 3.30 14.70
N THR A 632 -18.02 2.26 15.51
CA THR A 632 -18.96 1.11 15.59
C THR A 632 -20.43 1.52 15.77
N CYS A 633 -20.75 2.59 16.50
CA CYS A 633 -22.13 3.07 16.68
C CYS A 633 -22.87 3.43 15.37
N CYS A 634 -22.10 3.80 14.34
CA CYS A 634 -22.59 4.19 13.01
C CYS A 634 -22.67 3.01 12.04
N PHE A 635 -22.25 1.81 12.48
CA PHE A 635 -22.24 0.60 11.66
C PHE A 635 -23.34 -0.36 12.09
N GLY A 636 -24.17 -0.74 11.10
CA GLY A 636 -25.31 -1.63 11.28
C GLY A 636 -26.65 -0.91 11.11
N LYS A 637 -27.41 -1.38 10.11
CA LYS A 637 -28.83 -1.07 9.84
C LYS A 637 -29.15 0.37 9.46
N GLU A 638 -28.81 0.76 8.22
CA GLU A 638 -29.73 1.41 7.24
C GLU A 638 -29.04 1.80 5.92
N GLU A 639 -29.84 1.94 4.86
CA GLU A 639 -29.37 2.24 3.49
C GLU A 639 -29.02 3.73 3.31
N ARG A 640 -27.72 4.07 3.37
CA ARG A 640 -27.24 5.37 2.89
C ARG A 640 -26.93 5.28 1.39
N LYS A 641 -27.74 5.93 0.55
CA LYS A 641 -27.43 6.14 -0.88
C LYS A 641 -26.05 6.80 -1.02
N CYS A 642 -25.10 6.04 -1.58
CA CYS A 642 -23.78 6.54 -1.90
C CYS A 642 -23.85 7.61 -3.01
N SER A 643 -22.96 8.61 -2.96
CA SER A 643 -22.86 9.62 -4.02
C SER A 643 -22.10 9.11 -5.27
N ARG A 644 -21.25 8.10 -5.11
CA ARG A 644 -20.74 7.24 -6.21
C ARG A 644 -21.81 6.17 -6.49
N ARG A 645 -22.05 5.84 -7.76
CA ARG A 645 -23.04 4.81 -8.18
C ARG A 645 -22.58 3.37 -7.89
N HIS A 646 -22.18 3.09 -6.65
CA HIS A 646 -22.40 1.75 -6.13
C HIS A 646 -23.92 1.52 -6.02
N GLU A 647 -24.34 0.26 -6.01
CA GLU A 647 -25.72 -0.10 -5.71
C GLU A 647 -26.11 0.37 -4.29
N ILE A 648 -27.39 0.24 -3.93
CA ILE A 648 -28.06 1.04 -2.89
C ILE A 648 -27.44 0.92 -1.46
N GLN A 649 -26.50 -0.01 -1.26
CA GLN A 649 -25.88 -0.35 0.01
C GLN A 649 -24.33 -0.24 -0.06
N CYS A 650 -23.72 0.93 0.25
CA CYS A 650 -22.24 1.02 0.33
C CYS A 650 -21.69 0.34 1.58
N HIS A 651 -21.39 -0.96 1.50
CA HIS A 651 -20.68 -1.72 2.55
C HIS A 651 -19.16 -1.47 2.57
N SER A 652 -18.57 -1.08 1.44
CA SER A 652 -17.12 -0.86 1.27
C SER A 652 -16.52 0.24 2.17
N ASP A 653 -15.33 0.02 2.74
CA ASP A 653 -14.57 1.07 3.43
C ASP A 653 -13.98 2.15 2.48
N ARG A 654 -14.14 1.98 1.15
CA ARG A 654 -13.75 2.95 0.11
C ARG A 654 -14.66 4.21 0.02
N CYS A 655 -15.69 4.34 0.87
CA CYS A 655 -16.64 5.48 0.83
C CYS A 655 -16.56 6.37 2.09
N GLY A 656 -15.85 7.50 2.00
CA GLY A 656 -15.47 8.39 3.10
C GLY A 656 -16.60 9.16 3.82
N HIS A 657 -17.87 8.84 3.56
CA HIS A 657 -19.04 9.37 4.27
C HIS A 657 -19.34 8.57 5.57
N ARG A 658 -18.28 8.03 6.19
CA ARG A 658 -18.29 7.19 7.40
C ARG A 658 -17.75 8.00 8.58
N HIS A 659 -18.27 7.76 9.78
CA HIS A 659 -17.81 8.46 10.99
C HIS A 659 -16.59 7.74 11.58
N PHE A 660 -15.57 8.53 11.91
CA PHE A 660 -14.30 8.08 12.46
C PHE A 660 -14.00 8.87 13.74
N TRP A 661 -13.34 8.24 14.70
CA TRP A 661 -12.87 8.88 15.93
C TRP A 661 -11.36 9.09 15.87
N LYS A 662 -10.90 10.33 16.02
CA LYS A 662 -9.49 10.65 16.23
C LYS A 662 -8.94 9.96 17.47
N LEU A 663 -7.81 9.26 17.33
CA LEU A 663 -7.18 8.53 18.44
C LEU A 663 -6.84 9.47 19.61
N SER A 664 -6.41 10.70 19.33
CA SER A 664 -6.12 11.76 20.31
C SER A 664 -7.35 12.33 21.02
N VAL A 665 -8.57 12.02 20.56
CA VAL A 665 -9.82 12.34 21.26
C VAL A 665 -10.24 11.17 22.15
N LEU A 666 -10.17 9.94 21.63
CA LEU A 666 -10.45 8.72 22.41
C LEU A 666 -9.46 8.55 23.58
N GLN A 667 -8.19 8.90 23.39
CA GLN A 667 -7.19 8.88 24.47
C GLN A 667 -7.60 9.74 25.66
N ARG A 668 -8.08 10.97 25.40
CA ARG A 668 -8.53 11.87 26.46
C ARG A 668 -9.77 11.30 27.14
N LEU A 669 -10.79 10.92 26.37
CA LEU A 669 -12.01 10.30 26.90
C LEU A 669 -11.74 9.03 27.73
N TYR A 670 -10.79 8.20 27.32
CA TYR A 670 -10.35 7.02 28.07
C TYR A 670 -9.67 7.40 29.40
N ASN A 671 -8.70 8.32 29.37
CA ASN A 671 -8.00 8.80 30.56
C ASN A 671 -8.97 9.49 31.54
N ASP A 672 -9.87 10.32 31.01
CA ASP A 672 -10.89 11.09 31.74
C ASP A 672 -12.12 10.24 32.12
N LYS A 673 -12.08 8.92 31.86
CA LYS A 673 -13.17 7.93 32.08
C LYS A 673 -14.54 8.38 31.57
N SER A 674 -14.54 9.16 30.49
CA SER A 674 -15.68 9.88 29.93
C SER A 674 -16.26 9.16 28.70
N PRO A 675 -17.59 9.10 28.52
CA PRO A 675 -18.20 8.35 27.44
C PRO A 675 -17.98 8.99 26.06
N ALA A 676 -17.58 8.19 25.07
CA ALA A 676 -17.48 8.62 23.67
C ALA A 676 -18.86 8.71 23.01
N VAL A 677 -19.60 9.78 23.33
CA VAL A 677 -20.97 10.00 22.84
C VAL A 677 -20.97 10.35 21.35
N CYS A 678 -21.41 9.41 20.50
CA CYS A 678 -21.56 9.61 19.07
C CYS A 678 -22.80 10.48 18.76
N ARG A 679 -22.58 11.54 17.98
CA ARG A 679 -23.60 12.55 17.59
C ARG A 679 -23.76 12.70 16.06
N SER A 680 -23.29 11.73 15.27
CA SER A 680 -23.25 11.79 13.79
C SER A 680 -24.59 11.72 13.08
N ASP A 681 -25.66 11.39 13.79
CA ASP A 681 -27.00 11.15 13.26
C ASP A 681 -28.05 11.94 14.06
N LYS A 682 -29.16 12.30 13.41
CA LYS A 682 -30.32 12.97 14.04
C LYS A 682 -31.16 12.00 14.88
N ARG A 683 -30.51 11.15 15.69
CA ARG A 683 -31.08 10.07 16.50
C ARG A 683 -30.58 10.19 17.96
N PRO A 684 -31.23 9.54 18.95
CA PRO A 684 -30.71 9.51 20.31
C PRO A 684 -29.24 9.06 20.35
N SER A 685 -28.43 9.76 21.13
CA SER A 685 -26.97 9.61 21.09
C SER A 685 -26.53 8.25 21.62
N LYS A 686 -25.76 7.50 20.82
CA LYS A 686 -25.16 6.23 21.21
C LYS A 686 -23.78 6.45 21.83
N VAL A 687 -23.39 5.65 22.81
CA VAL A 687 -22.02 5.64 23.35
C VAL A 687 -21.17 4.64 22.55
N PHE A 688 -20.06 5.11 21.99
CA PHE A 688 -19.03 4.27 21.37
C PHE A 688 -18.23 3.58 22.46
N ASP A 689 -18.07 2.26 22.35
CA ASP A 689 -17.25 1.51 23.28
C ASP A 689 -15.77 1.78 23.02
N ILE A 690 -15.15 2.52 23.94
CA ILE A 690 -13.72 2.84 23.91
C ILE A 690 -12.87 1.59 24.21
N GLN A 691 -13.39 0.59 24.93
CA GLN A 691 -12.64 -0.63 25.25
C GLN A 691 -12.35 -1.46 24.00
N SER A 692 -13.27 -1.50 23.04
CA SER A 692 -13.08 -2.13 21.72
C SER A 692 -11.86 -1.64 20.93
N VAL A 693 -11.23 -0.53 21.34
CA VAL A 693 -10.02 0.05 20.71
C VAL A 693 -8.90 0.36 21.71
N ASN A 694 -8.97 -0.19 22.94
CA ASN A 694 -8.02 0.07 24.02
C ASN A 694 -6.55 -0.21 23.63
N ILE A 695 -6.31 -1.23 22.78
CA ILE A 695 -5.00 -1.60 22.23
C ILE A 695 -4.18 -0.40 21.70
N TRP A 696 -4.83 0.63 21.14
CA TRP A 696 -4.17 1.82 20.60
C TRP A 696 -4.00 2.97 21.62
N LEU A 697 -4.55 2.84 22.83
CA LEU A 697 -4.67 3.91 23.84
C LEU A 697 -3.76 3.71 25.06
N ASN A 698 -3.40 2.48 25.44
CA ASN A 698 -2.51 2.21 26.59
C ASN A 698 -0.99 2.29 26.23
N THR A 699 -0.62 2.96 25.14
CA THR A 699 0.75 2.92 24.57
C THR A 699 1.84 3.57 25.44
N ALA A 700 1.46 4.41 26.42
CA ALA A 700 2.37 5.16 27.29
C ALA A 700 3.19 4.31 28.30
N MET A 701 2.87 3.03 28.52
CA MET A 701 3.51 2.22 29.55
C MET A 701 4.87 1.58 29.16
N VAL A 702 5.40 1.84 27.96
CA VAL A 702 6.60 1.16 27.43
C VAL A 702 7.82 2.10 27.27
N GLU A 703 7.64 3.43 27.34
CA GLU A 703 8.69 4.42 27.02
C GLU A 703 9.85 4.49 28.04
N GLY A 704 9.77 3.78 29.17
CA GLY A 704 10.74 3.87 30.28
C GLY A 704 12.12 3.22 30.08
N SER A 705 12.33 2.45 29.00
CA SER A 705 13.51 1.57 28.84
C SER A 705 14.31 1.79 27.54
N LEU A 706 14.37 3.02 27.03
CA LEU A 706 15.18 3.37 25.85
C LEU A 706 16.61 3.80 26.21
N LYS A 707 17.47 2.82 26.49
CA LYS A 707 18.94 2.95 26.40
C LYS A 707 19.51 1.75 25.67
N PHE A 708 20.04 1.95 24.47
CA PHE A 708 20.75 0.93 23.71
C PHE A 708 22.17 0.78 24.25
N GLY A 709 22.52 -0.43 24.70
CA GLY A 709 23.92 -0.78 24.99
C GLY A 709 24.67 -1.09 23.69
N SER A 710 25.94 -0.68 23.62
CA SER A 710 26.85 -1.07 22.54
C SER A 710 27.15 -2.57 22.59
N PRO A 711 27.23 -3.28 21.46
CA PRO A 711 27.52 -4.71 21.45
C PRO A 711 29.01 -4.98 21.72
N ASN A 712 29.36 -5.21 22.99
CA ASN A 712 30.51 -5.99 23.41
C ASN A 712 30.46 -6.21 24.93
N GLU A 713 30.25 -7.46 25.37
CA GLU A 713 31.17 -8.18 26.25
C GLU A 713 30.66 -9.59 26.57
N THR A 714 31.53 -10.59 26.50
CA THR A 714 31.24 -11.96 26.94
C THR A 714 31.61 -12.14 28.40
N SER A 715 30.65 -12.47 29.25
CA SER A 715 30.94 -13.17 30.51
C SER A 715 29.82 -14.11 30.90
N SER A 716 30.21 -15.24 31.48
CA SER A 716 29.33 -16.25 32.05
C SER A 716 29.18 -16.01 33.54
N GLU A 717 27.99 -16.20 34.08
CA GLU A 717 27.85 -17.01 35.30
C GLU A 717 26.44 -17.58 35.44
N ALA A 718 26.30 -18.63 36.25
CA ALA A 718 25.07 -19.41 36.36
C ALA A 718 24.53 -19.40 37.80
N SER A 719 23.21 -19.32 37.93
CA SER A 719 22.50 -19.75 39.13
C SER A 719 21.30 -20.63 38.73
N SER A 720 20.90 -21.55 39.61
CA SER A 720 20.25 -22.79 39.19
C SER A 720 18.80 -22.95 39.68
N SER A 721 17.90 -23.29 38.75
CA SER A 721 16.56 -23.81 39.06
C SER A 721 16.04 -24.74 37.97
N GLY A 722 15.88 -26.03 38.27
CA GLY A 722 15.03 -26.99 37.52
C GLY A 722 15.35 -27.22 36.03
N ASN A 723 16.26 -28.16 35.73
CA ASN A 723 16.48 -28.65 34.35
C ASN A 723 15.33 -29.58 33.90
N ASP A 724 14.27 -29.01 33.32
CA ASP A 724 13.34 -29.75 32.44
C ASP A 724 13.84 -29.61 30.97
N ARG A 725 14.94 -30.30 30.66
CA ARG A 725 15.53 -30.34 29.31
C ARG A 725 14.92 -31.50 28.53
N ILE A 726 14.00 -31.19 27.63
CA ILE A 726 13.51 -32.15 26.65
C ILE A 726 14.66 -32.45 25.67
N ALA A 727 14.93 -33.73 25.44
CA ALA A 727 15.96 -34.17 24.48
C ALA A 727 15.56 -33.81 23.03
N PRO A 728 16.52 -33.62 22.12
CA PRO A 728 16.23 -33.59 20.68
C PRO A 728 15.71 -34.97 20.21
N PRO A 729 14.98 -35.04 19.08
CA PRO A 729 14.55 -36.31 18.52
C PRO A 729 15.73 -37.15 17.99
N PRO A 730 15.57 -38.48 17.89
CA PRO A 730 16.53 -39.34 17.19
C PRO A 730 16.69 -39.03 15.69
N GLU A 731 17.81 -39.46 15.12
CA GLU A 731 18.03 -39.40 13.68
C GLU A 731 17.15 -40.40 12.90
N LEU A 732 16.64 -39.96 11.76
CA LEU A 732 15.87 -40.79 10.81
C LEU A 732 16.81 -41.58 9.87
N LYS A 733 16.28 -42.65 9.25
CA LYS A 733 16.97 -43.45 8.22
C LYS A 733 17.20 -42.71 6.90
N PHE A 734 16.51 -41.59 6.70
CA PHE A 734 16.57 -40.76 5.51
C PHE A 734 16.48 -39.27 5.89
N THR A 735 17.03 -38.40 5.06
CA THR A 735 16.84 -36.95 5.15
C THR A 735 15.50 -36.56 4.53
N LEU A 736 14.77 -35.67 5.19
CA LEU A 736 13.58 -35.04 4.60
C LEU A 736 14.02 -34.09 3.46
N PRO A 737 13.24 -33.98 2.37
CA PRO A 737 13.54 -33.08 1.27
C PRO A 737 13.52 -31.61 1.70
N THR A 738 14.19 -30.78 0.92
CA THR A 738 14.34 -29.33 1.03
C THR A 738 13.75 -28.66 -0.22
N ALA A 739 13.75 -27.32 -0.26
CA ALA A 739 13.10 -26.58 -1.36
C ALA A 739 13.61 -26.95 -2.77
N SER A 740 14.90 -27.28 -2.92
CA SER A 740 15.54 -27.69 -4.18
C SER A 740 15.25 -29.14 -4.60
N ASP A 741 14.70 -29.97 -3.72
CA ASP A 741 14.33 -31.36 -4.04
C ASP A 741 13.00 -31.45 -4.81
N PHE A 742 12.44 -30.30 -5.21
CA PHE A 742 11.16 -30.14 -5.90
C PHE A 742 11.30 -29.48 -7.29
N ASP A 743 12.51 -29.38 -7.86
CA ASP A 743 12.83 -28.49 -8.99
C ASP A 743 12.34 -28.94 -10.40
N SER A 744 11.52 -29.99 -10.52
CA SER A 744 10.95 -30.41 -11.81
C SER A 744 9.87 -29.43 -12.31
N GLU A 745 9.84 -29.13 -13.62
CA GLU A 745 8.78 -28.25 -14.16
C GLU A 745 7.37 -28.84 -13.96
N PRO A 746 6.36 -28.02 -13.64
CA PRO A 746 4.99 -28.50 -13.47
C PRO A 746 4.36 -28.86 -14.82
N TYR A 747 3.79 -30.06 -14.93
CA TYR A 747 3.01 -30.47 -16.08
C TYR A 747 1.67 -29.71 -16.13
N ASP A 748 1.18 -29.43 -17.34
CA ASP A 748 -0.19 -28.97 -17.55
C ASP A 748 -1.19 -29.99 -16.98
N CYS A 749 -2.20 -29.53 -16.26
CA CYS A 749 -3.26 -30.38 -15.69
C CYS A 749 -4.02 -31.20 -16.75
N SER A 750 -4.01 -30.76 -18.01
CA SER A 750 -4.59 -31.44 -19.17
C SER A 750 -3.63 -32.40 -19.90
N SER A 751 -2.37 -32.51 -19.47
CA SER A 751 -1.39 -33.39 -20.11
C SER A 751 -1.72 -34.87 -19.92
N ASN A 752 -1.35 -35.71 -20.89
CA ASN A 752 -1.62 -37.15 -20.82
C ASN A 752 -0.98 -37.81 -19.59
N GLU A 753 0.18 -37.29 -19.15
CA GLU A 753 0.89 -37.74 -17.97
C GLU A 753 0.01 -37.53 -16.72
N ILE A 754 -0.52 -36.33 -16.50
CA ILE A 754 -1.36 -36.00 -15.34
C ILE A 754 -2.73 -36.68 -15.41
N GLN A 755 -3.35 -36.68 -16.60
CA GLN A 755 -4.63 -37.38 -16.81
C GLN A 755 -4.50 -38.90 -16.55
N SER A 756 -3.34 -39.51 -16.80
CA SER A 756 -3.10 -40.94 -16.47
C SER A 756 -3.00 -41.25 -14.96
N GLN A 757 -2.79 -40.23 -14.10
CA GLN A 757 -2.79 -40.40 -12.64
C GLN A 757 -4.19 -40.34 -12.04
N LEU A 758 -5.20 -39.89 -12.80
CA LEU A 758 -6.60 -39.78 -12.38
C LEU A 758 -7.40 -41.06 -12.69
N PRO A 759 -8.50 -41.35 -11.99
CA PRO A 759 -8.85 -40.82 -10.66
C PRO A 759 -7.86 -41.35 -9.60
N THR A 760 -7.51 -40.56 -8.58
CA THR A 760 -6.49 -40.96 -7.60
C THR A 760 -7.03 -42.02 -6.63
N ASP A 761 -6.17 -42.90 -6.13
CA ASP A 761 -6.57 -43.85 -5.10
C ASP A 761 -6.60 -43.18 -3.71
N ILE A 762 -5.59 -42.34 -3.42
CA ILE A 762 -5.44 -41.62 -2.14
C ILE A 762 -5.24 -40.13 -2.39
N LEU A 763 -5.91 -39.30 -1.58
CA LEU A 763 -5.57 -37.90 -1.38
C LEU A 763 -4.95 -37.71 0.01
N LEU A 764 -3.70 -37.25 0.04
CA LEU A 764 -3.00 -36.81 1.25
C LEU A 764 -3.06 -35.29 1.34
N ILE A 765 -3.49 -34.78 2.49
CA ILE A 765 -3.49 -33.35 2.80
C ILE A 765 -2.64 -33.11 4.04
N THR A 766 -1.82 -32.07 3.96
CA THR A 766 -0.91 -31.60 5.01
C THR A 766 -1.12 -30.10 5.24
N ALA A 767 -0.74 -29.58 6.41
CA ALA A 767 -0.93 -28.19 6.80
C ALA A 767 0.38 -27.38 6.83
N ASN A 768 1.55 -28.02 6.93
CA ASN A 768 2.84 -27.35 6.92
C ASN A 768 3.95 -28.10 6.14
N ASP A 769 5.12 -27.46 6.01
CA ASP A 769 6.26 -27.98 5.23
C ASP A 769 6.82 -29.29 5.77
N HIS A 770 6.91 -29.47 7.09
CA HIS A 770 7.46 -30.69 7.68
C HIS A 770 6.56 -31.90 7.38
N GLU A 771 5.25 -31.71 7.44
CA GLU A 771 4.24 -32.73 7.12
C GLU A 771 4.25 -33.08 5.63
N PHE A 772 4.30 -32.06 4.76
CA PHE A 772 4.38 -32.22 3.31
C PHE A 772 5.65 -32.97 2.90
N ASN A 773 6.82 -32.52 3.37
CA ASN A 773 8.12 -33.10 3.03
C ASN A 773 8.19 -34.57 3.50
N ALA A 774 7.62 -34.88 4.67
CA ALA A 774 7.53 -36.26 5.17
C ALA A 774 6.64 -37.16 4.33
N CYS A 775 5.49 -36.68 3.85
CA CYS A 775 4.64 -37.45 2.94
C CYS A 775 5.32 -37.68 1.58
N TYR A 776 5.99 -36.64 1.05
CA TYR A 776 6.73 -36.71 -0.22
C TYR A 776 7.85 -37.76 -0.19
N SER A 777 8.59 -37.90 0.92
CA SER A 777 9.65 -38.92 1.09
C SER A 777 9.20 -40.36 0.86
N TYR A 778 7.90 -40.65 0.95
CA TYR A 778 7.34 -41.99 0.74
C TYR A 778 6.74 -42.22 -0.66
N MET A 779 6.66 -41.18 -1.50
CA MET A 779 6.09 -41.25 -2.84
C MET A 779 7.16 -41.53 -3.89
N LYS A 780 6.91 -42.50 -4.78
CA LYS A 780 7.76 -42.77 -5.95
C LYS A 780 7.21 -42.10 -7.21
N HIS A 781 8.09 -41.84 -8.18
CA HIS A 781 7.77 -41.31 -9.51
C HIS A 781 6.93 -40.02 -9.46
N VAL A 782 7.35 -39.07 -8.62
CA VAL A 782 6.56 -37.86 -8.35
C VAL A 782 6.57 -36.91 -9.55
N GLN A 783 5.38 -36.50 -9.98
CA GLN A 783 5.12 -35.45 -10.97
C GLN A 783 4.27 -34.36 -10.32
N ARG A 784 4.55 -33.08 -10.56
CA ARG A 784 3.72 -31.98 -10.07
C ARG A 784 2.93 -31.31 -11.18
N SER A 785 1.76 -30.79 -10.85
CA SER A 785 0.89 -30.04 -11.76
C SER A 785 0.14 -28.95 -11.01
N TYR A 786 -0.28 -27.91 -11.72
CA TYR A 786 -1.03 -26.78 -11.16
C TYR A 786 -2.50 -26.85 -11.59
N PHE A 787 -3.42 -26.78 -10.63
CA PHE A 787 -4.85 -26.65 -10.88
C PHE A 787 -5.37 -25.35 -10.29
N THR A 788 -6.11 -24.55 -11.06
CA THR A 788 -6.64 -23.24 -10.63
C THR A 788 -7.50 -23.29 -9.36
N LYS A 789 -8.12 -24.43 -9.03
CA LYS A 789 -8.86 -24.66 -7.77
C LYS A 789 -8.03 -25.19 -6.60
N LEU A 790 -6.85 -25.78 -6.84
CA LEU A 790 -6.09 -26.56 -5.83
C LEU A 790 -4.69 -26.01 -5.55
N GLY A 791 -4.15 -25.15 -6.42
CA GLY A 791 -2.73 -24.81 -6.42
C GLY A 791 -1.90 -25.97 -6.99
N MET A 792 -0.71 -26.19 -6.40
CA MET A 792 0.20 -27.27 -6.80
C MET A 792 -0.20 -28.60 -6.16
N VAL A 793 -0.42 -29.62 -7.00
CA VAL A 793 -0.69 -31.01 -6.59
C VAL A 793 0.44 -31.90 -7.08
N TYR A 794 0.91 -32.78 -6.20
CA TYR A 794 2.00 -33.71 -6.47
C TYR A 794 1.42 -35.12 -6.59
N PHE A 795 1.51 -35.72 -7.77
CA PHE A 795 1.08 -37.10 -8.03
C PHE A 795 2.27 -38.04 -7.91
N GLY A 796 2.10 -39.16 -7.22
CA GLY A 796 3.12 -40.19 -7.07
C GLY A 796 2.51 -41.54 -6.72
N ARG A 797 3.36 -42.49 -6.36
CA ARG A 797 2.96 -43.89 -6.17
C ARG A 797 3.45 -44.44 -4.83
N PHE A 798 2.56 -45.13 -4.12
CA PHE A 798 2.92 -45.97 -2.97
C PHE A 798 3.01 -47.44 -3.39
N GLY A 799 4.06 -48.09 -2.91
CA GLY A 799 4.34 -49.51 -3.14
C GLY A 799 4.57 -49.89 -4.59
N GLU A 800 4.83 -51.18 -4.80
CA GLU A 800 4.83 -51.84 -6.11
C GLU A 800 4.68 -53.34 -5.90
N GLN A 801 3.58 -53.93 -6.38
CA GLN A 801 3.32 -55.37 -6.32
C GLN A 801 2.61 -55.83 -7.59
N ASN A 802 3.16 -56.85 -8.27
CA ASN A 802 2.57 -57.46 -9.48
C ASN A 802 2.19 -56.42 -10.56
N ASN A 803 3.09 -55.48 -10.85
CA ASN A 803 2.89 -54.29 -11.72
C ASN A 803 1.74 -53.34 -11.32
N SER A 804 1.15 -53.51 -10.14
CA SER A 804 0.19 -52.58 -9.55
C SER A 804 0.82 -51.73 -8.44
N ASN A 805 0.33 -50.50 -8.31
CA ASN A 805 0.75 -49.51 -7.32
C ASN A 805 -0.46 -48.66 -6.94
N VAL A 806 -0.38 -47.95 -5.81
CA VAL A 806 -1.45 -47.06 -5.33
C VAL A 806 -1.14 -45.63 -5.79
N ARG A 807 -2.06 -44.98 -6.53
CA ARG A 807 -1.89 -43.61 -7.00
C ARG A 807 -2.23 -42.61 -5.90
N VAL A 808 -1.27 -41.76 -5.56
CA VAL A 808 -1.35 -40.80 -4.45
C VAL A 808 -1.27 -39.39 -5.02
N ALA A 809 -2.23 -38.54 -4.69
CA ALA A 809 -2.06 -37.09 -4.75
C ALA A 809 -1.69 -36.56 -3.37
N LEU A 810 -0.68 -35.70 -3.29
CA LEU A 810 -0.28 -34.94 -2.12
C LEU A 810 -0.46 -33.44 -2.40
N MET A 811 -1.15 -32.75 -1.50
CA MET A 811 -1.28 -31.30 -1.52
C MET A 811 -1.17 -30.71 -0.12
N LYS A 812 -0.99 -29.39 -0.05
CA LYS A 812 -0.93 -28.64 1.20
C LYS A 812 -2.17 -27.75 1.32
N SER A 813 -2.91 -27.88 2.41
CA SER A 813 -3.92 -26.91 2.85
C SER A 813 -3.25 -25.84 3.70
N TRP A 814 -3.93 -24.71 3.89
CA TRP A 814 -3.64 -23.87 5.05
C TRP A 814 -4.13 -24.59 6.33
N PRO A 815 -3.50 -24.36 7.50
CA PRO A 815 -3.96 -24.92 8.76
C PRO A 815 -5.37 -24.45 9.15
N GLY A 816 -6.08 -25.27 9.91
CA GLY A 816 -7.41 -24.95 10.45
C GLY A 816 -8.62 -25.54 9.68
N PRO A 817 -9.84 -25.50 10.28
CA PRO A 817 -10.98 -26.25 9.76
C PRO A 817 -11.56 -25.73 8.43
N THR A 818 -11.77 -24.41 8.29
CA THR A 818 -12.45 -23.83 7.10
C THR A 818 -11.63 -24.05 5.82
N GLU A 819 -10.32 -23.88 5.96
CA GLU A 819 -9.31 -24.10 4.95
C GLU A 819 -9.27 -25.59 4.56
N ALA A 820 -9.29 -26.50 5.54
CA ALA A 820 -9.39 -27.95 5.30
C ALA A 820 -10.68 -28.37 4.57
N VAL A 821 -11.86 -27.82 4.91
CA VAL A 821 -13.11 -28.06 4.14
C VAL A 821 -12.91 -27.68 2.68
N THR A 822 -12.38 -26.47 2.45
CA THR A 822 -12.23 -25.89 1.11
C THR A 822 -11.25 -26.71 0.26
N ALA A 823 -10.13 -27.14 0.85
CA ALA A 823 -9.15 -27.99 0.18
C ALA A 823 -9.73 -29.37 -0.16
N VAL A 824 -10.36 -30.05 0.80
CA VAL A 824 -10.94 -31.40 0.61
C VAL A 824 -12.03 -31.40 -0.46
N THR A 825 -12.98 -30.46 -0.40
CA THR A 825 -14.12 -30.44 -1.35
C THR A 825 -13.66 -30.17 -2.78
N ASN A 826 -12.83 -29.16 -3.01
CA ASN A 826 -12.29 -28.89 -4.35
C ASN A 826 -11.42 -30.05 -4.87
N ALA A 827 -10.62 -30.67 -4.00
CA ALA A 827 -9.74 -31.77 -4.37
C ALA A 827 -10.54 -33.05 -4.67
N ALA A 828 -11.62 -33.31 -3.95
CA ALA A 828 -12.52 -34.44 -4.23
C ALA A 828 -13.16 -34.31 -5.63
N GLU A 829 -13.69 -33.12 -5.97
CA GLU A 829 -14.29 -32.82 -7.28
C GLU A 829 -13.36 -33.08 -8.48
N ILE A 830 -12.05 -32.89 -8.31
CA ILE A 830 -11.08 -32.94 -9.42
C ILE A 830 -10.28 -34.24 -9.44
N LEU A 831 -9.90 -34.75 -8.26
CA LEU A 831 -8.99 -35.88 -8.14
C LEU A 831 -9.71 -37.22 -7.97
N HIS A 832 -11.01 -37.21 -7.62
CA HIS A 832 -11.84 -38.40 -7.43
C HIS A 832 -11.22 -39.48 -6.51
N PRO A 833 -10.74 -39.13 -5.30
CA PRO A 833 -10.08 -40.07 -4.40
C PRO A 833 -11.02 -41.20 -3.96
N LYS A 834 -10.45 -42.35 -3.57
CA LYS A 834 -11.18 -43.37 -2.77
C LYS A 834 -11.16 -43.01 -1.28
N VAL A 835 -10.07 -42.40 -0.83
CA VAL A 835 -9.82 -42.07 0.58
C VAL A 835 -9.07 -40.74 0.71
N VAL A 836 -9.46 -39.94 1.70
CA VAL A 836 -8.79 -38.67 2.06
C VAL A 836 -8.17 -38.77 3.45
N LEU A 837 -6.87 -38.49 3.55
CA LEU A 837 -6.12 -38.57 4.81
C LEU A 837 -5.53 -37.22 5.16
N PHE A 838 -5.83 -36.69 6.35
CA PHE A 838 -5.06 -35.57 6.90
C PHE A 838 -3.87 -36.11 7.67
N VAL A 839 -2.66 -35.82 7.19
CA VAL A 839 -1.41 -36.39 7.71
C VAL A 839 -0.54 -35.31 8.33
N GLY A 840 0.09 -35.58 9.47
CA GLY A 840 1.06 -34.63 10.03
C GLY A 840 1.31 -34.70 11.53
N ILE A 841 1.26 -33.55 12.21
CA ILE A 841 1.53 -33.42 13.65
C ILE A 841 0.31 -33.02 14.49
N CYS A 842 0.33 -33.44 15.75
CA CYS A 842 -0.63 -33.08 16.80
C CYS A 842 0.10 -32.80 18.12
N ALA A 843 -0.65 -32.29 19.10
CA ALA A 843 -0.24 -32.28 20.49
C ALA A 843 -0.84 -33.48 21.24
N SER A 844 -0.07 -34.09 22.14
CA SER A 844 -0.58 -35.09 23.09
C SER A 844 -1.31 -34.41 24.24
N MET A 845 -2.53 -34.85 24.50
CA MET A 845 -3.37 -34.34 25.58
C MET A 845 -2.84 -34.75 26.96
N GLU A 846 -2.18 -35.90 27.05
CA GLU A 846 -1.65 -36.42 28.31
C GLU A 846 -0.31 -37.14 28.11
N ARG A 847 0.76 -36.54 28.66
CA ARG A 847 2.18 -36.98 28.54
C ARG A 847 2.42 -38.45 28.90
N ALA A 848 1.55 -39.06 29.70
CA ALA A 848 1.65 -40.44 30.15
C ALA A 848 0.92 -41.46 29.23
N LYS A 849 0.03 -40.99 28.35
CA LYS A 849 -0.72 -41.84 27.39
C LYS A 849 -0.13 -41.82 25.98
N ALA A 850 0.43 -40.69 25.54
CA ALA A 850 1.17 -40.59 24.28
C ALA A 850 2.40 -39.68 24.42
N LYS A 851 3.55 -40.19 23.98
CA LYS A 851 4.91 -39.62 24.07
C LYS A 851 5.23 -38.81 22.81
N LEU A 852 6.28 -37.98 22.85
CA LEU A 852 6.79 -37.35 21.62
C LEU A 852 7.23 -38.41 20.60
N GLY A 853 6.77 -38.27 19.36
CA GLY A 853 7.01 -39.23 18.28
C GLY A 853 5.88 -40.26 18.06
N ASP A 854 5.08 -40.57 19.07
CA ASP A 854 3.97 -41.54 18.95
C ASP A 854 2.98 -41.11 17.85
N VAL A 855 2.45 -42.08 17.11
CA VAL A 855 1.45 -41.84 16.07
C VAL A 855 0.05 -42.07 16.62
N VAL A 856 -0.86 -41.14 16.38
CA VAL A 856 -2.24 -41.11 16.86
C VAL A 856 -3.17 -41.09 15.65
N ILE A 857 -3.98 -42.14 15.50
CA ILE A 857 -4.94 -42.30 14.40
C ILE A 857 -6.35 -42.08 14.95
N SER A 858 -7.11 -41.16 14.34
CA SER A 858 -8.50 -40.94 14.72
C SER A 858 -9.36 -42.17 14.34
N ALA A 859 -9.68 -43.02 15.31
CA ALA A 859 -10.85 -43.90 15.18
C ALA A 859 -12.13 -43.10 15.47
N LYS A 860 -12.02 -42.08 16.33
CA LYS A 860 -13.08 -41.13 16.66
C LYS A 860 -12.50 -39.71 16.58
N LEU A 861 -13.26 -38.80 15.99
CA LEU A 861 -12.97 -37.37 15.95
C LEU A 861 -14.05 -36.66 16.78
N ALA A 862 -13.66 -35.69 17.60
CA ALA A 862 -14.59 -34.85 18.34
C ALA A 862 -14.22 -33.37 18.20
N THR A 863 -15.17 -32.54 17.76
CA THR A 863 -14.95 -31.10 17.68
C THR A 863 -15.22 -30.45 19.03
N TYR A 864 -14.51 -29.35 19.33
CA TYR A 864 -14.64 -28.65 20.61
C TYR A 864 -14.94 -27.14 20.48
N ASP A 865 -15.14 -26.61 19.27
CA ASP A 865 -15.41 -25.18 19.06
C ASP A 865 -16.82 -24.76 19.52
N ASP A 866 -17.82 -25.63 19.36
CA ASP A 866 -19.19 -25.40 19.82
C ASP A 866 -19.29 -25.44 21.35
N LYS A 867 -19.17 -24.26 21.97
CA LYS A 867 -19.12 -24.05 23.43
C LYS A 867 -20.40 -23.37 23.92
N LYS A 868 -21.15 -24.00 24.83
CA LYS A 868 -22.32 -23.40 25.51
C LYS A 868 -21.99 -23.06 26.96
N PHE A 869 -22.08 -21.78 27.29
CA PHE A 869 -21.95 -21.28 28.66
C PHE A 869 -23.26 -21.48 29.43
N LYS A 870 -23.17 -22.01 30.64
CA LYS A 870 -24.26 -22.08 31.62
C LYS A 870 -24.23 -20.87 32.56
N ALA A 871 -25.34 -20.62 33.26
CA ALA A 871 -25.48 -19.52 34.22
C ALA A 871 -24.63 -19.67 35.50
N ASP A 872 -24.08 -20.86 35.75
CA ASP A 872 -23.11 -21.16 36.82
C ASP A 872 -21.64 -20.92 36.37
N GLY A 873 -21.43 -20.46 35.12
CA GLY A 873 -20.12 -20.28 34.51
C GLY A 873 -19.52 -21.53 33.87
N ALA A 874 -20.16 -22.71 33.99
CA ALA A 874 -19.63 -23.93 33.41
C ALA A 874 -19.79 -23.95 31.87
N VAL A 875 -18.72 -24.33 31.18
CA VAL A 875 -18.71 -24.56 29.73
C VAL A 875 -19.17 -25.99 29.45
N VAL A 876 -20.12 -26.16 28.53
CA VAL A 876 -20.49 -27.46 27.97
C VAL A 876 -20.17 -27.46 26.48
N PHE A 877 -19.35 -28.42 26.08
CA PHE A 877 -18.98 -28.65 24.69
C PHE A 877 -20.08 -29.46 23.99
N HIS A 878 -20.57 -28.93 22.86
CA HIS A 878 -21.64 -29.52 22.04
C HIS A 878 -21.16 -29.99 20.66
N GLY A 879 -19.86 -29.87 20.38
CA GLY A 879 -19.27 -30.20 19.08
C GLY A 879 -19.46 -31.66 18.66
N THR A 880 -19.50 -31.86 17.35
CA THR A 880 -19.81 -33.14 16.71
C THR A 880 -18.79 -34.22 17.08
N LYS A 881 -19.30 -35.41 17.43
CA LYS A 881 -18.51 -36.62 17.66
C LYS A 881 -18.78 -37.62 16.52
N ALA A 882 -17.76 -37.89 15.72
CA ALA A 882 -17.83 -38.77 14.56
C ALA A 882 -16.89 -39.97 14.74
N ASN A 883 -17.34 -41.16 14.34
CA ASN A 883 -16.43 -42.28 14.10
C ASN A 883 -15.96 -42.22 12.63
N VAL A 884 -14.78 -42.75 12.33
CA VAL A 884 -14.44 -43.06 10.93
C VAL A 884 -15.36 -44.15 10.37
N SER A 885 -15.35 -44.30 9.05
CA SER A 885 -16.12 -45.30 8.31
C SER A 885 -15.83 -46.75 8.77
N ARG A 886 -16.72 -47.68 8.42
CA ARG A 886 -16.57 -49.10 8.77
C ARG A 886 -15.35 -49.75 8.11
N ASN A 887 -14.96 -49.29 6.92
CA ASN A 887 -13.82 -49.84 6.19
C ASN A 887 -12.50 -49.29 6.75
N MET A 888 -12.42 -47.98 7.00
CA MET A 888 -11.29 -47.37 7.70
C MET A 888 -11.09 -47.96 9.10
N ALA A 889 -12.16 -48.08 9.91
CA ALA A 889 -12.08 -48.63 11.26
C ALA A 889 -11.49 -50.05 11.29
N ARG A 890 -11.79 -50.89 10.29
CA ARG A 890 -11.20 -52.24 10.15
C ARG A 890 -9.73 -52.21 9.75
N LEU A 891 -9.34 -51.22 8.96
CA LEU A 891 -7.99 -51.05 8.45
C LEU A 891 -7.03 -50.53 9.54
N ILE A 892 -7.41 -49.47 10.26
CA ILE A 892 -6.56 -48.82 11.26
C ILE A 892 -6.27 -49.73 12.47
N LEU A 893 -7.17 -50.65 12.83
CA LEU A 893 -6.95 -51.69 13.86
C LEU A 893 -5.69 -52.53 13.64
N ASN A 894 -5.12 -52.55 12.44
CA ASN A 894 -3.91 -53.28 12.09
C ASN A 894 -2.73 -52.35 11.73
N ALA A 895 -2.84 -51.03 11.95
CA ALA A 895 -1.86 -50.04 11.48
C ALA A 895 -0.42 -50.27 11.98
N ALA A 896 -0.28 -50.79 13.21
CA ALA A 896 1.00 -51.12 13.81
C ALA A 896 1.61 -52.45 13.30
N HIS A 897 0.81 -53.33 12.70
CA HIS A 897 1.28 -54.64 12.27
C HIS A 897 2.30 -54.51 11.13
N GLY A 898 3.47 -55.12 11.32
CA GLY A 898 4.60 -55.04 10.38
C GLY A 898 5.32 -53.69 10.32
N TRP A 899 4.77 -52.63 10.93
CA TRP A 899 5.38 -51.31 10.95
C TRP A 899 6.75 -51.34 11.64
N ARG A 900 7.66 -50.52 11.15
CA ARG A 900 8.99 -50.31 11.75
C ARG A 900 9.30 -48.81 11.69
N PRO A 901 9.41 -48.12 12.84
CA PRO A 901 9.82 -46.72 12.88
C PRO A 901 11.03 -46.44 11.97
N PRO A 902 11.04 -45.33 11.20
CA PRO A 902 12.15 -44.96 10.32
C PRO A 902 13.36 -44.38 11.09
N LEU A 903 13.71 -44.93 12.26
CA LEU A 903 14.84 -44.50 13.11
C LEU A 903 16.16 -45.11 12.65
N LYS A 904 17.23 -44.31 12.60
CA LYS A 904 18.58 -44.74 12.20
C LYS A 904 19.11 -45.87 13.11
N ASP A 905 18.88 -45.74 14.41
CA ASP A 905 18.95 -46.84 15.39
C ASP A 905 17.54 -47.20 15.89
N PRO A 906 17.03 -48.42 15.65
CA PRO A 906 15.75 -48.89 16.18
C PRO A 906 15.60 -48.88 17.72
N LYS A 907 16.69 -48.70 18.48
CA LYS A 907 16.66 -48.61 19.95
C LYS A 907 16.68 -47.17 20.49
N SER A 908 16.82 -46.17 19.62
CA SER A 908 17.00 -44.77 20.02
C SER A 908 15.76 -44.12 20.63
N LEU A 909 14.56 -44.61 20.28
CA LEU A 909 13.29 -44.24 20.89
C LEU A 909 12.27 -45.38 20.68
N ASP A 910 11.49 -45.67 21.72
CA ASP A 910 10.34 -46.56 21.65
C ASP A 910 9.09 -45.74 21.27
N VAL A 911 8.44 -46.09 20.16
CA VAL A 911 7.40 -45.27 19.50
C VAL A 911 6.16 -46.12 19.22
N GLU A 912 5.01 -45.68 19.72
CA GLU A 912 3.75 -46.42 19.66
C GLU A 912 2.79 -45.89 18.56
N VAL A 913 1.82 -46.73 18.16
CA VAL A 913 0.76 -46.37 17.20
C VAL A 913 -0.61 -46.57 17.84
N HIS A 914 -1.20 -45.47 18.30
CA HIS A 914 -2.48 -45.40 19.00
C HIS A 914 -3.64 -45.41 17.99
N HIS A 915 -4.17 -46.60 17.70
CA HIS A 915 -5.08 -46.83 16.57
C HIS A 915 -6.59 -46.79 16.89
N ASP A 916 -7.02 -46.73 18.16
CA ASP A 916 -8.42 -46.46 18.57
C ASP A 916 -8.52 -45.10 19.31
N ALA A 917 -7.75 -44.11 18.86
CA ALA A 917 -7.67 -42.84 19.56
C ALA A 917 -8.90 -41.94 19.31
N VAL A 918 -9.25 -41.17 20.33
CA VAL A 918 -10.09 -39.98 20.20
C VAL A 918 -9.19 -38.79 19.89
N MET A 919 -9.34 -38.22 18.71
CA MET A 919 -8.67 -37.00 18.27
C MET A 919 -9.60 -35.81 18.50
N LEU A 920 -9.12 -34.76 19.18
CA LEU A 920 -9.80 -33.48 19.28
C LEU A 920 -9.41 -32.56 18.12
N SER A 921 -10.40 -31.83 17.60
CA SER A 921 -10.20 -30.91 16.48
C SER A 921 -10.99 -29.61 16.65
N GLY A 922 -10.38 -28.49 16.27
CA GLY A 922 -10.96 -27.16 16.42
C GLY A 922 -10.01 -26.06 15.97
N SER A 923 -10.50 -24.84 15.95
CA SER A 923 -9.80 -23.66 15.44
C SER A 923 -8.80 -23.03 16.44
N ASP A 924 -8.79 -23.46 17.70
CA ASP A 924 -7.83 -22.97 18.71
C ASP A 924 -6.46 -23.69 18.60
N LEU A 925 -5.36 -22.95 18.39
CA LEU A 925 -4.00 -23.51 18.58
C LEU A 925 -3.69 -23.61 20.09
N VAL A 926 -4.16 -24.68 20.73
CA VAL A 926 -3.97 -24.86 22.18
C VAL A 926 -2.51 -25.18 22.52
N ASN A 927 -1.81 -24.19 23.08
CA ASN A 927 -0.51 -24.34 23.73
C ASN A 927 -0.57 -23.70 25.14
N ASN A 928 -1.53 -24.13 25.95
CA ASN A 928 -1.78 -23.64 27.31
C ASN A 928 -2.28 -24.80 28.20
N ARG A 929 -1.59 -25.02 29.33
CA ARG A 929 -1.86 -26.15 30.25
C ARG A 929 -3.27 -26.14 30.84
N GLU A 930 -3.81 -24.97 31.15
CA GLU A 930 -5.14 -24.79 31.74
C GLU A 930 -6.22 -25.08 30.69
N LYS A 931 -6.05 -24.60 29.46
CA LYS A 931 -6.96 -24.88 28.34
C LYS A 931 -6.95 -26.36 27.94
N ARG A 932 -5.77 -27.01 27.94
CA ARG A 932 -5.65 -28.47 27.77
C ARG A 932 -6.41 -29.22 28.88
N GLN A 933 -6.35 -28.73 30.12
CA GLN A 933 -7.09 -29.33 31.24
C GLN A 933 -8.61 -29.13 31.13
N GLU A 934 -9.08 -27.96 30.69
CA GLU A 934 -10.50 -27.67 30.39
C GLU A 934 -11.06 -28.66 29.35
N LEU A 935 -10.27 -28.92 28.29
CA LEU A 935 -10.61 -29.90 27.27
C LEU A 935 -10.58 -31.34 27.81
N LEU A 936 -9.55 -31.75 28.56
CA LEU A 936 -9.50 -33.07 29.22
C LEU A 936 -10.70 -33.31 30.16
N ASN A 937 -11.12 -32.29 30.92
CA ASN A 937 -12.27 -32.39 31.82
C ASN A 937 -13.59 -32.63 31.06
N SER A 938 -13.64 -32.29 29.77
CA SER A 938 -14.82 -32.40 28.89
C SER A 938 -14.73 -33.60 27.92
N PHE A 939 -13.51 -34.06 27.65
CA PHE A 939 -13.17 -35.17 26.75
C PHE A 939 -12.03 -36.01 27.39
N PRO A 940 -12.28 -36.77 28.46
CA PRO A 940 -11.23 -37.47 29.22
C PRO A 940 -10.52 -38.60 28.45
N ASP A 941 -11.17 -39.09 27.38
CA ASP A 941 -10.65 -40.10 26.47
C ASP A 941 -9.80 -39.51 25.32
N ALA A 942 -9.69 -38.17 25.24
CA ALA A 942 -8.91 -37.49 24.22
C ALA A 942 -7.41 -37.79 24.36
N LEU A 943 -6.78 -38.20 23.26
CA LEU A 943 -5.35 -38.55 23.22
C LEU A 943 -4.52 -37.54 22.44
N GLY A 944 -5.01 -37.15 21.26
CA GLY A 944 -4.38 -36.15 20.39
C GLY A 944 -5.27 -34.92 20.19
N LEU A 945 -4.63 -33.79 19.88
CA LEU A 945 -5.27 -32.52 19.57
C LEU A 945 -4.61 -31.88 18.34
N GLU A 946 -5.42 -31.54 17.34
CA GLU A 946 -5.02 -30.95 16.06
C GLU A 946 -6.10 -29.96 15.57
N MET A 947 -5.96 -29.41 14.35
CA MET A 947 -6.75 -28.26 13.91
C MET A 947 -7.46 -28.45 12.56
N GLU A 948 -7.24 -29.55 11.82
CA GLU A 948 -7.75 -29.71 10.45
C GLU A 948 -8.84 -30.77 10.32
N GLY A 949 -8.85 -31.77 11.20
CA GLY A 949 -9.78 -32.90 11.18
C GLY A 949 -11.26 -32.53 11.17
N ALA A 950 -11.65 -31.46 11.87
CA ALA A 950 -13.02 -30.94 11.88
C ALA A 950 -13.47 -30.53 10.46
N GLY A 951 -12.57 -29.94 9.68
CA GLY A 951 -12.82 -29.56 8.30
C GLY A 951 -12.78 -30.75 7.34
N LEU A 952 -11.84 -31.69 7.56
CA LEU A 952 -11.85 -32.97 6.84
C LEU A 952 -13.21 -33.67 6.98
N TYR A 953 -13.67 -33.85 8.22
CA TYR A 953 -14.93 -34.53 8.50
C TYR A 953 -16.13 -33.81 7.88
N ALA A 954 -16.23 -32.48 8.02
CA ALA A 954 -17.34 -31.72 7.45
C ALA A 954 -17.43 -31.86 5.92
N ALA A 955 -16.31 -31.89 5.20
CA ALA A 955 -16.30 -32.13 3.76
C ALA A 955 -16.65 -33.60 3.41
N VAL A 956 -15.94 -34.58 3.96
CA VAL A 956 -16.12 -36.00 3.58
C VAL A 956 -17.45 -36.60 4.03
N TYR A 957 -18.12 -36.01 5.03
CA TYR A 957 -19.45 -36.42 5.46
C TYR A 957 -20.50 -36.23 4.37
N ASP A 958 -20.55 -35.05 3.75
CA ASP A 958 -21.47 -34.75 2.64
C ASP A 958 -21.05 -35.45 1.33
N LEU A 959 -19.74 -35.61 1.11
CA LEU A 959 -19.18 -36.26 -0.09
C LEU A 959 -19.21 -37.80 -0.04
N GLY A 960 -19.44 -38.40 1.14
CA GLY A 960 -19.49 -39.85 1.33
C GLY A 960 -18.17 -40.60 1.16
N ILE A 961 -17.03 -39.93 1.36
CA ILE A 961 -15.68 -40.48 1.08
C ILE A 961 -15.07 -41.12 2.33
N GLU A 962 -14.28 -42.18 2.15
CA GLU A 962 -13.51 -42.82 3.23
C GLU A 962 -12.44 -41.86 3.76
N TRP A 963 -12.22 -41.80 5.09
CA TRP A 963 -11.35 -40.77 5.68
C TRP A 963 -10.71 -41.16 7.01
N ALA A 964 -9.57 -40.54 7.34
CA ALA A 964 -8.96 -40.53 8.67
C ALA A 964 -8.04 -39.32 8.89
N VAL A 965 -7.82 -38.98 10.16
CA VAL A 965 -6.77 -38.06 10.62
C VAL A 965 -5.64 -38.89 11.24
N ILE A 966 -4.43 -38.79 10.70
CA ILE A 966 -3.25 -39.57 11.11
C ILE A 966 -2.13 -38.58 11.45
N LYS A 967 -1.97 -38.29 12.73
CA LYS A 967 -1.02 -37.28 13.23
C LYS A 967 -0.03 -37.94 14.19
N ALA A 968 1.15 -37.36 14.36
CA ALA A 968 2.11 -37.79 15.39
C ALA A 968 2.38 -36.69 16.42
N VAL A 969 2.72 -37.08 17.64
CA VAL A 969 2.88 -36.16 18.76
C VAL A 969 4.17 -35.35 18.62
N SER A 970 4.03 -34.05 18.39
CA SER A 970 5.14 -33.09 18.28
C SER A 970 5.29 -32.18 19.50
N ASP A 971 4.25 -32.06 20.32
CA ASP A 971 4.23 -31.30 21.57
C ASP A 971 3.11 -31.81 22.51
N PHE A 972 2.82 -31.05 23.57
CA PHE A 972 1.94 -31.46 24.65
C PHE A 972 0.83 -30.45 24.98
N ALA A 973 0.58 -29.44 24.13
CA ALA A 973 -0.46 -28.41 24.33
C ALA A 973 -0.40 -27.65 25.67
N ASP A 974 0.69 -27.71 26.44
CA ASP A 974 0.79 -27.17 27.80
C ASP A 974 1.70 -25.95 27.97
N GLY A 975 2.05 -25.30 26.86
CA GLY A 975 2.99 -24.18 26.81
C GLY A 975 4.37 -24.58 26.30
N SER A 976 4.72 -25.89 26.33
CA SER A 976 6.08 -26.35 26.00
C SER A 976 6.37 -26.54 24.50
N LYS A 977 5.47 -26.13 23.56
CA LYS A 977 5.62 -26.39 22.11
C LYS A 977 6.94 -25.88 21.50
N GLU A 978 7.47 -24.72 21.94
CA GLU A 978 8.79 -24.26 21.47
C GLU A 978 9.94 -25.13 21.99
N LYS A 979 9.82 -25.72 23.20
CA LYS A 979 10.83 -26.66 23.73
C LYS A 979 10.86 -27.98 22.95
N THR A 980 9.80 -28.31 22.21
CA THR A 980 9.69 -29.52 21.38
C THR A 980 9.76 -29.23 19.89
N LYS A 981 10.06 -27.99 19.46
CA LYS A 981 10.05 -27.56 18.05
C LYS A 981 10.86 -28.46 17.11
N LEU A 982 12.01 -28.96 17.57
CA LEU A 982 12.87 -29.90 16.83
C LEU A 982 12.17 -31.23 16.49
N TRP A 983 11.12 -31.62 17.22
CA TRP A 983 10.37 -32.85 17.00
C TRP A 983 9.33 -32.76 15.87
N GLN A 984 9.01 -31.58 15.35
CA GLN A 984 7.99 -31.44 14.30
C GLN A 984 8.34 -32.18 12.99
N PRO A 985 9.59 -32.13 12.45
CA PRO A 985 10.00 -32.95 11.31
C PRO A 985 10.01 -34.45 11.61
N PHE A 986 10.44 -34.83 12.82
CA PHE A 986 10.50 -36.23 13.27
C PHE A 986 9.10 -36.85 13.38
N ALA A 987 8.17 -36.16 14.05
CA ALA A 987 6.78 -36.58 14.19
C ALA A 987 6.11 -36.69 12.81
N SER A 988 6.31 -35.69 11.93
CA SER A 988 5.81 -35.73 10.55
C SER A 988 6.26 -37.01 9.81
N ALA A 989 7.54 -37.39 9.96
CA ALA A 989 8.08 -38.63 9.39
C ALA A 989 7.48 -39.91 10.02
N MET A 990 7.21 -39.93 11.33
CA MET A 990 6.51 -41.05 11.97
C MET A 990 5.10 -41.23 11.38
N ALA A 991 4.29 -40.15 11.32
CA ALA A 991 2.94 -40.19 10.78
C ALA A 991 2.90 -40.65 9.31
N ALA A 992 3.74 -40.06 8.45
CA ALA A 992 3.84 -40.45 7.04
C ALA A 992 4.28 -41.92 6.86
N SER A 993 5.15 -42.43 7.75
CA SER A 993 5.59 -43.83 7.68
C SER A 993 4.49 -44.84 8.04
N VAL A 994 3.54 -44.49 8.91
CA VAL A 994 2.38 -45.32 9.23
C VAL A 994 1.37 -45.29 8.09
N VAL A 995 1.13 -44.12 7.48
CA VAL A 995 0.33 -44.00 6.25
C VAL A 995 0.90 -44.90 5.14
N TYR A 996 2.21 -44.83 4.88
CA TYR A 996 2.86 -45.71 3.92
C TYR A 996 2.72 -47.20 4.30
N ASN A 997 2.89 -47.57 5.58
CA ASN A 997 2.76 -48.96 6.04
C ASN A 997 1.38 -49.56 5.70
N ILE A 998 0.32 -48.80 5.98
CA ILE A 998 -1.08 -49.20 5.72
C ILE A 998 -1.36 -49.28 4.21
N PHE A 999 -0.92 -48.28 3.43
CA PHE A 999 -1.43 -48.03 2.09
C PHE A 999 -0.49 -48.42 0.92
N GLN A 1000 0.71 -48.93 1.18
CA GLN A 1000 1.63 -49.45 0.14
C GLN A 1000 1.14 -50.70 -0.61
N TYR A 1001 -0.01 -51.28 -0.23
CA TYR A 1001 -0.53 -52.53 -0.79
C TYR A 1001 -1.83 -52.30 -1.56
N PRO A 1002 -1.83 -52.35 -2.92
CA PRO A 1002 -3.00 -52.04 -3.75
C PRO A 1002 -4.27 -52.86 -3.42
N VAL A 1003 -4.11 -54.06 -2.85
CA VAL A 1003 -5.22 -54.91 -2.40
C VAL A 1003 -6.10 -54.24 -1.33
N VAL A 1004 -5.55 -53.33 -0.52
CA VAL A 1004 -6.27 -52.62 0.56
C VAL A 1004 -7.39 -51.72 0.01
N LEU A 1005 -7.16 -51.10 -1.15
CA LEU A 1005 -8.09 -50.17 -1.80
C LEU A 1005 -8.78 -50.78 -3.03
N LYS A 1006 -8.76 -52.11 -3.17
CA LYS A 1006 -9.31 -52.81 -4.34
C LYS A 1006 -10.84 -52.66 -4.44
N ASP A 1007 -11.53 -52.84 -3.33
CA ASP A 1007 -13.00 -52.88 -3.28
C ASP A 1007 -13.60 -51.50 -2.88
N TRP A 1008 -12.77 -50.46 -2.72
CA TRP A 1008 -13.18 -49.11 -2.35
C TRP A 1008 -13.46 -48.30 -3.63
N ARG A 1009 -14.59 -47.57 -3.66
CA ARG A 1009 -15.03 -46.79 -4.84
C ARG A 1009 -14.37 -45.42 -4.87
N HIS A 1010 -14.06 -44.91 -6.06
CA HIS A 1010 -13.67 -43.50 -6.26
C HIS A 1010 -14.90 -42.59 -6.10
N TYR A 1011 -14.71 -41.39 -5.57
CA TYR A 1011 -15.75 -40.36 -5.52
C TYR A 1011 -16.32 -40.04 -6.91
N ASN A 1012 -17.65 -39.94 -7.03
CA ASN A 1012 -18.39 -39.76 -8.29
C ASN A 1012 -18.15 -40.80 -9.40
N ALA A 1013 -17.69 -42.02 -9.07
CA ALA A 1013 -17.74 -43.14 -10.01
C ALA A 1013 -19.20 -43.55 -10.32
N GLU A 1014 -19.56 -43.63 -11.60
CA GLU A 1014 -20.91 -43.98 -12.03
C GLU A 1014 -21.36 -45.37 -11.52
N VAL A 1015 -22.65 -45.49 -11.18
CA VAL A 1015 -23.24 -46.75 -10.74
C VAL A 1015 -23.50 -47.64 -11.95
N ALA A 1016 -22.54 -48.51 -12.27
CA ALA A 1016 -22.77 -49.63 -13.19
C ALA A 1016 -23.92 -50.51 -12.68
N ASP A 1017 -24.85 -50.89 -13.58
CA ASP A 1017 -26.14 -51.54 -13.29
C ASP A 1017 -26.08 -52.69 -12.28
N GLU A 1018 -26.35 -52.40 -10.99
CA GLU A 1018 -26.85 -53.42 -10.07
C GLU A 1018 -28.31 -53.72 -10.43
N LYS A 1019 -28.48 -54.67 -11.36
CA LYS A 1019 -29.79 -55.25 -11.70
C LYS A 1019 -30.60 -55.50 -10.42
N PRO A 1020 -31.86 -55.05 -10.33
CA PRO A 1020 -32.62 -55.10 -9.08
C PRO A 1020 -32.77 -56.55 -8.62
N ARG A 1021 -32.16 -56.87 -7.46
CA ARG A 1021 -32.35 -58.16 -6.80
C ARG A 1021 -33.77 -58.25 -6.27
N THR A 1022 -34.65 -58.85 -7.07
CA THR A 1022 -36.00 -59.22 -6.65
C THR A 1022 -35.95 -60.16 -5.45
N SER A 1023 -36.84 -59.92 -4.49
CA SER A 1023 -37.26 -60.80 -3.39
C SER A 1023 -36.16 -61.43 -2.52
N VAL A 1024 -36.06 -60.97 -1.28
CA VAL A 1024 -36.38 -61.83 -0.12
C VAL A 1024 -37.29 -61.06 0.84
N GLN A 1025 -38.57 -61.45 0.90
CA GLN A 1025 -39.41 -61.18 2.07
C GLN A 1025 -39.16 -62.30 3.08
N GLU A 1026 -38.30 -62.11 4.07
CA GLU A 1026 -38.19 -62.99 5.24
C GLU A 1026 -37.35 -62.34 6.36
N ALA A 1027 -37.30 -62.96 7.53
CA ALA A 1027 -36.45 -62.56 8.68
C ALA A 1027 -36.71 -61.17 9.31
N ARG A 1028 -37.98 -60.75 9.46
CA ARG A 1028 -38.41 -59.88 10.57
C ARG A 1028 -39.59 -60.48 11.34
N SER A 1029 -39.34 -61.64 11.94
CA SER A 1029 -40.31 -62.41 12.73
C SER A 1029 -39.66 -63.10 13.94
N GLN A 1030 -38.90 -62.37 14.75
CA GLN A 1030 -38.48 -62.81 16.09
C GLN A 1030 -38.20 -61.61 17.02
N SER A 1031 -38.74 -61.68 18.24
CA SER A 1031 -38.79 -60.63 19.27
C SER A 1031 -39.54 -59.33 18.87
N ALA A 1032 -40.49 -58.81 19.66
CA ALA A 1032 -41.19 -59.39 20.79
C ALA A 1032 -42.54 -58.69 21.05
N SER A 1033 -43.58 -59.47 21.42
CA SER A 1033 -44.60 -59.09 22.42
C SER A 1033 -45.50 -60.29 22.73
N MET A 1034 -46.23 -60.24 23.86
CA MET A 1034 -46.97 -61.37 24.42
C MET A 1034 -48.43 -61.42 23.93
N SER A 1035 -48.88 -62.62 23.57
CA SER A 1035 -50.26 -63.15 23.68
C SER A 1035 -51.50 -62.24 23.51
N ARG A 1036 -52.23 -62.48 22.40
CA ARG A 1036 -53.72 -62.50 22.25
C ARG A 1036 -54.53 -61.17 22.35
N PRO A 1037 -55.76 -61.09 21.76
CA PRO A 1037 -56.29 -61.77 20.56
C PRO A 1037 -57.22 -60.90 19.65
N GLN A 1038 -57.84 -61.55 18.65
CA GLN A 1038 -59.16 -61.25 18.00
C GLN A 1038 -59.32 -60.24 16.82
N THR A 1039 -59.24 -60.81 15.59
CA THR A 1039 -60.28 -60.81 14.51
C THR A 1039 -60.81 -59.54 13.79
N ARG A 1040 -60.74 -59.60 12.43
CA ARG A 1040 -61.60 -58.96 11.37
C ARG A 1040 -61.53 -57.43 11.22
N GLY A 1041 -61.60 -56.81 10.03
CA GLY A 1041 -61.57 -57.33 8.63
C GLY A 1041 -62.19 -56.36 7.59
N ARG A 1042 -61.92 -56.58 6.29
CA ARG A 1042 -62.50 -55.95 5.05
C ARG A 1042 -62.12 -54.51 4.61
N SER A 1043 -61.31 -54.45 3.54
CA SER A 1043 -61.57 -53.91 2.17
C SER A 1043 -62.53 -52.72 1.90
N TYR A 1044 -62.10 -51.80 1.01
CA TYR A 1044 -62.75 -51.26 -0.24
C TYR A 1044 -61.99 -49.97 -0.68
N GLU A 1045 -62.05 -49.37 -1.89
CA GLU A 1045 -61.89 -49.75 -3.33
C GLU A 1045 -61.97 -48.42 -4.17
N ARG A 1046 -61.74 -48.46 -5.49
CA ARG A 1046 -62.11 -47.44 -6.54
C ARG A 1046 -61.16 -46.22 -6.74
N GLU A 1047 -60.60 -45.96 -7.95
CA GLU A 1047 -61.16 -45.51 -9.27
C GLU A 1047 -61.50 -43.99 -9.28
N SER A 1048 -61.30 -43.16 -10.33
CA SER A 1048 -60.58 -43.17 -11.64
C SER A 1048 -60.53 -41.68 -12.17
N SER A 1049 -60.25 -41.19 -13.40
CA SER A 1049 -59.89 -41.66 -14.77
C SER A 1049 -59.46 -40.47 -15.70
N VAL A 1050 -58.77 -40.72 -16.85
CA VAL A 1050 -58.93 -40.02 -18.18
C VAL A 1050 -58.47 -38.53 -18.36
N SER A 1051 -57.94 -38.01 -19.50
CA SER A 1051 -57.19 -38.54 -20.69
C SER A 1051 -56.68 -37.44 -21.68
N GLY A 1052 -55.63 -37.71 -22.50
CA GLY A 1052 -55.27 -37.01 -23.78
C GLY A 1052 -54.31 -35.79 -23.68
N GLY A 1053 -53.41 -35.43 -24.63
CA GLY A 1053 -52.99 -35.98 -25.96
C GLY A 1053 -53.54 -35.16 -27.17
N SER A 1054 -52.83 -34.85 -28.28
CA SER A 1054 -51.43 -34.95 -28.80
C SER A 1054 -51.30 -34.04 -30.08
N GLY A 1055 -50.23 -33.85 -30.87
CA GLY A 1055 -48.80 -34.25 -30.92
C GLY A 1055 -48.16 -34.01 -32.34
N PHE A 1056 -46.82 -34.06 -32.49
CA PHE A 1056 -46.01 -34.08 -33.76
C PHE A 1056 -45.93 -32.79 -34.63
N SER A 1057 -44.92 -32.51 -35.50
CA SER A 1057 -43.61 -33.12 -35.88
C SER A 1057 -42.68 -32.10 -36.61
N GLY A 1058 -41.35 -32.36 -36.73
CA GLY A 1058 -40.50 -31.71 -37.76
C GLY A 1058 -38.99 -31.51 -37.45
N GLN A 1059 -38.11 -32.03 -38.33
CA GLN A 1059 -36.65 -31.82 -38.46
C GLN A 1059 -36.32 -31.79 -39.99
N PRO A 1060 -35.06 -31.66 -40.53
CA PRO A 1060 -33.71 -31.66 -39.92
C PRO A 1060 -32.70 -30.59 -40.45
N SER A 1061 -31.46 -30.59 -39.91
CA SER A 1061 -30.16 -30.11 -40.51
C SER A 1061 -30.00 -28.64 -40.98
N GLY A 1062 -28.82 -27.99 -40.93
CA GLY A 1062 -27.54 -28.32 -40.26
C GLY A 1062 -26.30 -28.26 -41.17
N PHE A 1063 -25.45 -27.24 -41.05
CA PHE A 1063 -23.99 -27.29 -41.31
C PHE A 1063 -23.26 -26.04 -40.75
N GLU A 1064 -21.93 -26.15 -40.54
CA GLU A 1064 -21.02 -25.04 -40.19
C GLU A 1064 -20.58 -24.24 -41.47
N ARG A 1065 -19.76 -23.18 -41.49
CA ARG A 1065 -18.69 -22.73 -40.56
C ARG A 1065 -18.20 -21.28 -40.85
N ARG A 1066 -17.76 -20.57 -39.79
CA ARG A 1066 -16.67 -19.54 -39.75
C ARG A 1066 -16.82 -18.11 -40.35
N TYR A 1067 -16.32 -17.18 -39.52
CA TYR A 1067 -15.51 -15.97 -39.81
C TYR A 1067 -16.12 -14.58 -40.12
N ARG A 1068 -15.75 -13.63 -39.22
CA ARG A 1068 -15.32 -12.21 -39.41
C ARG A 1068 -16.18 -11.24 -40.25
N GLY A 1069 -16.46 -10.09 -39.64
CA GLY A 1069 -16.80 -8.83 -40.32
C GLY A 1069 -18.16 -8.29 -39.89
N GLY A 1070 -18.19 -7.12 -39.26
CA GLY A 1070 -19.43 -6.56 -38.68
C GLY A 1070 -19.28 -5.12 -38.20
N GLY A 1071 -18.91 -4.21 -39.11
CA GLY A 1071 -18.76 -2.80 -38.82
C GLY A 1071 -19.82 -1.93 -39.49
N ARG A 1072 -20.54 -1.15 -38.67
CA ARG A 1072 -21.44 0.00 -39.00
C ARG A 1072 -22.80 -0.31 -39.68
N GLY A 1073 -23.83 0.34 -39.13
CA GLY A 1073 -25.09 0.69 -39.81
C GLY A 1073 -26.17 -0.40 -39.80
N GLY A 1074 -27.45 -0.08 -39.57
CA GLY A 1074 -28.03 1.20 -39.16
C GLY A 1074 -29.54 1.23 -39.46
N TYR A 1075 -30.33 1.81 -38.53
CA TYR A 1075 -31.81 1.72 -38.47
C TYR A 1075 -32.34 0.27 -38.26
N GLY A 1076 -33.43 0.04 -37.53
CA GLY A 1076 -34.22 0.93 -36.68
C GLY A 1076 -35.64 0.40 -36.46
N GLY A 1077 -36.17 0.46 -35.23
CA GLY A 1077 -37.57 0.15 -34.94
C GLY A 1077 -37.79 -0.59 -33.61
N MET A 1078 -38.43 0.11 -32.66
CA MET A 1078 -38.94 -0.33 -31.34
C MET A 1078 -37.90 -0.86 -30.34
#